data_AF-A0A0T6AP19-F1
#
_entry.id   AF-A0A0T6AP19-F1
#
_cell.length_a   1.000
_cell.length_b   1.000
_cell.length_c   1.000
_cell.angle_alpha   90.00
_cell.angle_beta   90.00
_cell.angle_gamma   90.00
#
_symmetry.space_group_name_H-M   'P 1'
#
loop_
_entity.id
_entity.type
_entity.pdbx_description
1 polymer ?
#
loop_
_entity_poly.entity_id
_entity_poly.type
_entity_poly.pdbx_seq_one_letter_code
_entity_poly.pdbx_strand_id
1 'polypeptide(L)'
;MRERQEIQEVSRPGRVVPRHLGPLASGLLLWAAFPPLDLGLLAWVALVPLLWSLRTAAPREAFWQGYLTGLVWLALTLSWITLFGVVTWALLAAFLALYIGGFAGLLRWVSPRYPGWDLLLIPLVWTAVEVARSIGPLAFPWGLLGVSQHRTLPVLQLAAIGGVHFVSFTIALGNASLVTLAARPRRAEVVGLGLVALVLAGGVAYGARRLQMPLGGPLRLAALQPNISPFAKGDVSTHQTQLAVMERLTREARARGADMIVFPETAIPVNLFGPGGMLTEIAAWAPDRIVVASSFEASGAAVRNTAVVLQDGEVRGTYAKRRLVPFGEAGVTPGRTRDPVPTRAGSVGIAICYESAFAEIAREETRPDAGPFVVLTNDGWFGTSAGPAQHAAYTPLRAVETGRPVARAANTGISMIVDPLGRVLTRLPLGQEGVIVARVPAAVPTPYLRGGWLVGPGMLIVLVLLILPAAAGSARSWWQEPPFRRLVASLVWPGLLLLLQPSVGGLMPTAGSWIVPVAVLFAARITAGGWKGLAFWPRRTPVSALLGLGVVGALGAVMLSAYAHYGFFLQMTPLPGGWLVGGAALLLGALAWEGWLRGAVFTFAQAWRGPWIALLLSTLPPLVVSAGGPPEVLIWSLLVGAVFGVIRLLTGDALGLAVPRAVGLILLGMLTVLR
;
A
#
# COMPACT_ATOMS: atom_id res chain seq x y z
N MET A 1 40.77 -51.85 -1.84
CA MET A 1 39.32 -52.12 -1.67
C MET A 1 38.65 -51.25 -0.61
N ARG A 2 39.34 -50.78 0.45
CA ARG A 2 38.75 -49.87 1.46
C ARG A 2 38.48 -48.43 0.96
N GLU A 3 39.27 -47.92 0.03
CA GLU A 3 39.09 -46.56 -0.55
C GLU A 3 37.87 -46.40 -1.48
N ARG A 4 37.31 -47.50 -2.00
CA ARG A 4 36.08 -47.46 -2.81
C ARG A 4 34.80 -47.51 -1.97
N GLN A 5 34.87 -47.84 -0.68
CA GLN A 5 33.71 -47.85 0.22
C GLN A 5 33.43 -46.45 0.82
N GLU A 6 34.43 -45.61 1.04
CA GLU A 6 34.22 -44.25 1.57
C GLU A 6 33.58 -43.28 0.55
N ILE A 7 33.72 -43.53 -0.75
CA ILE A 7 33.10 -42.70 -1.81
C ILE A 7 31.61 -43.07 -2.02
N GLN A 8 31.15 -44.22 -1.53
CA GLN A 8 29.76 -44.67 -1.69
C GLN A 8 28.83 -44.36 -0.49
N GLU A 9 29.34 -43.84 0.63
CA GLU A 9 28.50 -43.51 1.79
C GLU A 9 27.94 -42.07 1.80
N VAL A 10 28.30 -41.21 0.84
CA VAL A 10 27.80 -39.81 0.76
C VAL A 10 26.51 -39.66 -0.06
N SER A 11 26.03 -40.72 -0.72
CA SER A 11 24.83 -40.71 -1.55
C SER A 11 23.66 -41.48 -0.92
N ARG A 12 23.34 -41.20 0.35
CA ARG A 12 21.96 -41.45 0.81
C ARG A 12 21.06 -40.39 0.17
N PRO A 13 20.04 -40.76 -0.63
CA PRO A 13 19.03 -39.81 -1.06
C PRO A 13 18.23 -39.40 0.18
N GLY A 14 18.70 -38.37 0.88
CA GLY A 14 17.90 -37.68 1.88
C GLY A 14 16.59 -37.30 1.20
N ARG A 15 15.45 -37.71 1.77
CA ARG A 15 14.10 -37.43 1.27
C ARG A 15 14.08 -36.04 0.64
N VAL A 16 13.91 -35.99 -0.68
CA VAL A 16 13.83 -34.73 -1.42
C VAL A 16 12.55 -34.06 -0.93
N VAL A 17 12.67 -33.18 0.06
CA VAL A 17 11.57 -32.37 0.53
C VAL A 17 11.09 -31.57 -0.69
N PRO A 18 9.82 -31.70 -1.11
CA PRO A 18 9.32 -30.97 -2.26
C PRO A 18 9.61 -29.48 -2.09
N ARG A 19 10.18 -28.85 -3.12
CA ARG A 19 10.66 -27.46 -3.12
C ARG A 19 9.58 -26.42 -2.77
N HIS A 20 8.31 -26.84 -2.74
CA HIS A 20 7.15 -26.00 -2.43
C HIS A 20 6.69 -26.09 -0.97
N LEU A 21 7.10 -27.11 -0.19
CA LEU A 21 6.60 -27.26 1.20
C LEU A 21 7.06 -26.12 2.12
N GLY A 22 8.32 -25.70 2.03
CA GLY A 22 8.84 -24.57 2.81
C GLY A 22 8.09 -23.25 2.53
N PRO A 23 7.94 -22.85 1.26
CA PRO A 23 7.11 -21.70 0.88
C PRO A 23 5.66 -21.76 1.38
N LEU A 24 4.98 -22.89 1.20
CA LEU A 24 3.59 -23.06 1.66
C LEU A 24 3.48 -22.94 3.19
N ALA A 25 4.36 -23.62 3.93
CA ALA A 25 4.40 -23.55 5.39
C ALA A 25 4.63 -22.12 5.88
N SER A 26 5.55 -21.39 5.25
CA SER A 26 5.83 -19.99 5.60
C SER A 26 4.62 -19.10 5.36
N GLY A 27 3.92 -19.29 4.24
CA GLY A 27 2.71 -18.53 3.92
C GLY A 27 1.59 -18.74 4.95
N LEU A 28 1.39 -19.98 5.40
CA LEU A 28 0.42 -20.32 6.44
C LEU A 28 0.80 -19.76 7.82
N LEU A 29 2.08 -19.86 8.21
CA LEU A 29 2.58 -19.30 9.47
C LEU A 29 2.47 -17.78 9.49
N LEU A 30 2.78 -17.11 8.38
CA LEU A 30 2.60 -15.68 8.24
C LEU A 30 1.12 -15.29 8.34
N TRP A 31 0.21 -16.00 7.68
CA TRP A 31 -1.23 -15.76 7.82
C TRP A 31 -1.71 -15.93 9.27
N ALA A 32 -1.30 -17.01 9.94
CA ALA A 32 -1.70 -17.28 11.31
C ALA A 32 -1.19 -16.24 12.33
N ALA A 33 -0.14 -15.49 12.00
CA ALA A 33 0.39 -14.42 12.84
C ALA A 33 -0.51 -13.16 12.86
N PHE A 34 -1.51 -13.05 11.99
CA PHE A 34 -2.45 -11.93 11.94
C PHE A 34 -3.88 -12.39 12.30
N PRO A 35 -4.78 -11.46 12.65
CA PRO A 35 -6.19 -11.77 12.77
C PRO A 35 -6.73 -12.44 11.48
N PRO A 36 -7.57 -13.48 11.60
CA PRO A 36 -8.35 -13.80 12.79
C PRO A 36 -7.65 -14.71 13.82
N LEU A 37 -6.58 -15.41 13.45
CA LEU A 37 -5.87 -16.30 14.39
C LEU A 37 -5.03 -15.52 15.42
N ASP A 38 -4.45 -14.40 14.98
CA ASP A 38 -3.77 -13.41 15.83
C ASP A 38 -2.63 -14.00 16.69
N LEU A 39 -1.97 -15.04 16.18
CA LEU A 39 -0.86 -15.75 16.85
C LEU A 39 0.48 -15.08 16.55
N GLY A 40 0.63 -13.82 16.97
CA GLY A 40 1.78 -12.97 16.61
C GLY A 40 3.17 -13.57 16.88
N LEU A 41 3.31 -14.48 17.85
CA LEU A 41 4.58 -15.18 18.12
C LEU A 41 5.04 -16.05 16.94
N LEU A 42 4.13 -16.57 16.12
CA LEU A 42 4.48 -17.36 14.94
C LEU A 42 5.30 -16.56 13.92
N ALA A 43 5.18 -15.23 13.90
CA ALA A 43 5.97 -14.36 13.01
C ALA A 43 7.49 -14.56 13.18
N TRP A 44 7.95 -14.93 14.38
CA TRP A 44 9.37 -15.16 14.70
C TRP A 44 9.96 -16.44 14.10
N VAL A 45 9.10 -17.35 13.63
CA VAL A 45 9.50 -18.60 12.95
C VAL A 45 8.93 -18.71 11.54
N ALA A 46 8.04 -17.80 11.14
CA ALA A 46 7.25 -17.90 9.92
C ALA A 46 8.09 -17.81 8.63
N LEU A 47 9.23 -17.14 8.64
CA LEU A 47 10.11 -17.05 7.46
C LEU A 47 11.12 -18.21 7.39
N VAL A 48 11.34 -18.95 8.48
CA VAL A 48 12.35 -20.01 8.55
C VAL A 48 12.19 -21.07 7.45
N PRO A 49 10.99 -21.62 7.17
CA PRO A 49 10.84 -22.66 6.15
C PRO A 49 11.16 -22.16 4.73
N LEU A 50 10.78 -20.93 4.39
CA LEU A 50 11.13 -20.28 3.13
C LEU A 50 12.63 -20.02 3.06
N LEU A 51 13.20 -19.35 4.06
CA LEU A 51 14.62 -19.02 4.09
C LEU A 51 15.50 -20.27 3.97
N TRP A 52 15.08 -21.38 4.60
CA TRP A 52 15.75 -22.66 4.46
C TRP A 52 15.73 -23.19 3.02
N SER A 53 14.58 -23.12 2.33
CA SER A 53 14.46 -23.57 0.93
C SER A 53 15.21 -22.66 -0.05
N LEU A 54 15.41 -21.38 0.30
CA LEU A 54 16.17 -20.44 -0.52
C LEU A 54 17.68 -20.69 -0.54
N ARG A 55 18.25 -21.38 0.45
CA ARG A 55 19.72 -21.55 0.59
C ARG A 55 20.39 -22.12 -0.66
N THR A 56 19.71 -23.04 -1.34
CA THR A 56 20.21 -23.70 -2.56
C THR A 56 19.52 -23.21 -3.82
N ALA A 57 18.59 -22.26 -3.73
CA ALA A 57 17.81 -21.78 -4.86
C ALA A 57 18.59 -20.74 -5.68
N ALA A 58 18.47 -20.83 -7.00
CA ALA A 58 18.86 -19.76 -7.91
C ALA A 58 17.91 -18.56 -7.76
N PRO A 59 18.32 -17.31 -8.09
CA PRO A 59 17.47 -16.12 -7.90
C PRO A 59 16.07 -16.21 -8.51
N ARG A 60 15.95 -16.82 -9.70
CA ARG A 60 14.65 -17.01 -10.36
C ARG A 60 13.76 -18.01 -9.61
N GLU A 61 14.35 -19.10 -9.12
CA GLU A 61 13.62 -20.10 -8.35
C GLU A 61 13.19 -19.51 -7.00
N ALA A 62 14.10 -18.77 -6.36
CA ALA A 62 13.83 -18.04 -5.12
C ALA A 62 12.67 -17.06 -5.27
N PHE A 63 12.61 -16.32 -6.39
CA PHE A 63 11.49 -15.44 -6.70
C PHE A 63 10.15 -16.18 -6.68
N TRP A 64 10.04 -17.34 -7.34
CA TRP A 64 8.79 -18.08 -7.38
C TRP A 64 8.43 -18.76 -6.05
N GLN A 65 9.43 -19.17 -5.27
CA GLN A 65 9.22 -19.66 -3.91
C GLN A 65 8.70 -18.53 -2.99
N GLY A 66 9.29 -17.34 -3.07
CA GLY A 66 8.79 -16.16 -2.36
C GLY A 66 7.40 -15.74 -2.84
N TYR A 67 7.15 -15.77 -4.14
CA TYR A 67 5.84 -15.45 -4.73
C TYR A 67 4.76 -16.41 -4.22
N LEU A 68 5.03 -17.73 -4.17
CA LEU A 68 4.11 -18.70 -3.61
C LEU A 68 3.82 -18.44 -2.13
N THR A 69 4.85 -18.13 -1.35
CA THR A 69 4.71 -17.75 0.06
C THR A 69 3.79 -16.53 0.21
N GLY A 70 4.06 -15.48 -0.57
CA GLY A 70 3.26 -14.25 -0.58
C GLY A 70 1.84 -14.50 -1.03
N LEU A 71 1.62 -15.34 -2.05
CA LEU A 71 0.30 -15.65 -2.56
C LEU A 71 -0.54 -16.35 -1.49
N VAL A 72 -0.02 -17.39 -0.83
CA VAL A 72 -0.73 -18.06 0.27
C VAL A 72 -1.02 -17.10 1.42
N TRP A 73 0.00 -16.39 1.89
CA TRP A 73 -0.15 -15.47 3.02
C TRP A 73 -1.17 -14.36 2.74
N LEU A 74 -1.01 -13.65 1.63
CA LEU A 74 -1.78 -12.45 1.34
C LEU A 74 -3.18 -12.77 0.81
N ALA A 75 -3.35 -13.87 0.06
CA ALA A 75 -4.68 -14.33 -0.33
C ALA A 75 -5.55 -14.69 0.88
N LEU A 76 -4.97 -15.38 1.88
CA LEU A 76 -5.69 -15.73 3.10
C LEU A 76 -5.92 -14.52 4.03
N THR A 77 -4.89 -13.66 4.19
CA THR A 77 -4.98 -12.46 5.04
C THR A 77 -5.99 -11.46 4.50
N LEU A 78 -6.05 -11.30 3.18
CA LEU A 78 -6.93 -10.35 2.49
C LEU A 78 -8.21 -11.01 1.99
N SER A 79 -8.57 -12.21 2.46
CA SER A 79 -9.77 -12.91 2.01
C SER A 79 -11.04 -12.08 2.16
N TRP A 80 -11.09 -11.14 3.10
CA TRP A 80 -12.20 -10.19 3.26
C TRP A 80 -12.40 -9.25 2.06
N ILE A 81 -11.40 -9.07 1.18
CA ILE A 81 -11.54 -8.27 -0.05
C ILE A 81 -12.54 -8.92 -1.02
N THR A 82 -12.87 -10.20 -0.87
CA THR A 82 -13.88 -10.85 -1.73
C THR A 82 -15.26 -10.19 -1.64
N LEU A 83 -15.54 -9.45 -0.55
CA LEU A 83 -16.74 -8.60 -0.43
C LEU A 83 -16.82 -7.51 -1.53
N PHE A 84 -15.67 -7.10 -2.07
CA PHE A 84 -15.54 -6.15 -3.17
C PHE A 84 -15.28 -6.86 -4.52
N GLY A 85 -15.42 -8.19 -4.57
CA GLY A 85 -15.24 -9.02 -5.75
C GLY A 85 -14.02 -9.95 -5.69
N VAL A 86 -14.23 -11.21 -6.09
CA VAL A 86 -13.18 -12.26 -6.13
C VAL A 86 -12.03 -11.89 -7.07
N VAL A 87 -12.33 -11.25 -8.20
CA VAL A 87 -11.31 -10.81 -9.15
C VAL A 87 -10.39 -9.74 -8.53
N THR A 88 -10.97 -8.74 -7.86
CA THR A 88 -10.22 -7.69 -7.15
C THR A 88 -9.30 -8.29 -6.09
N TRP A 89 -9.82 -9.21 -5.28
CA TRP A 89 -9.04 -9.95 -4.27
C TRP A 89 -7.88 -10.72 -4.90
N ALA A 90 -8.13 -11.52 -5.93
CA ALA A 90 -7.12 -12.36 -6.55
C ALA A 90 -6.00 -11.51 -7.18
N LEU A 91 -6.35 -10.42 -7.86
CA LEU A 91 -5.40 -9.49 -8.46
C LEU A 91 -4.56 -8.78 -7.41
N LEU A 92 -5.17 -8.30 -6.32
CA LEU A 92 -4.45 -7.64 -5.24
C LEU A 92 -3.49 -8.59 -4.53
N ALA A 93 -3.94 -9.82 -4.19
CA ALA A 93 -3.09 -10.83 -3.58
C ALA A 93 -1.90 -11.21 -4.47
N ALA A 94 -2.15 -11.43 -5.78
CA ALA A 94 -1.11 -11.71 -6.76
C ALA A 94 -0.11 -10.55 -6.90
N PHE A 95 -0.60 -9.30 -6.95
CA PHE A 95 0.24 -8.12 -7.00
C PHE A 95 1.13 -8.00 -5.75
N LEU A 96 0.56 -8.13 -4.56
CA LEU A 96 1.32 -8.01 -3.31
C LEU A 96 2.31 -9.18 -3.12
N ALA A 97 2.01 -10.36 -3.65
CA ALA A 97 2.92 -11.51 -3.67
C ALA A 97 4.21 -11.23 -4.48
N LEU A 98 4.17 -10.30 -5.45
CA LEU A 98 5.37 -9.86 -6.19
C LEU A 98 6.42 -9.26 -5.26
N TYR A 99 6.03 -8.60 -4.17
CA TYR A 99 6.96 -8.05 -3.18
C TYR A 99 7.71 -9.18 -2.46
N ILE A 100 7.02 -10.25 -2.08
CA ILE A 100 7.64 -11.39 -1.39
C ILE A 100 8.51 -12.23 -2.34
N GLY A 101 8.08 -12.38 -3.59
CA GLY A 101 8.94 -12.93 -4.65
C GLY A 101 10.16 -12.06 -4.89
N GLY A 102 9.99 -10.73 -4.96
CA GLY A 102 11.04 -9.74 -5.08
C GLY A 102 12.06 -9.85 -3.95
N PHE A 103 11.61 -9.94 -2.70
CA PHE A 103 12.45 -10.20 -1.53
C PHE A 103 13.33 -11.44 -1.72
N ALA A 104 12.72 -12.58 -2.03
CA ALA A 104 13.43 -13.86 -2.13
C ALA A 104 14.42 -13.87 -3.30
N GLY A 105 14.01 -13.36 -4.47
CA GLY A 105 14.87 -13.25 -5.64
C GLY A 105 16.03 -12.29 -5.43
N LEU A 106 15.77 -11.12 -4.85
CA LEU A 106 16.77 -10.08 -4.56
C LEU A 106 17.78 -10.56 -3.52
N LEU A 107 17.31 -11.19 -2.45
CA LEU A 107 18.17 -11.81 -1.44
C LEU A 107 19.14 -12.81 -2.08
N ARG A 108 18.65 -13.71 -2.94
CA ARG A 108 19.50 -14.72 -3.60
C ARG A 108 20.38 -14.17 -4.71
N TRP A 109 20.04 -13.02 -5.29
CA TRP A 109 20.90 -12.34 -6.25
C TRP A 109 22.05 -11.57 -5.57
N VAL A 110 21.81 -11.03 -4.36
CA VAL A 110 22.79 -10.21 -3.61
C VAL A 110 23.66 -11.05 -2.67
N SER A 111 23.09 -11.99 -1.91
CA SER A 111 23.81 -12.77 -0.88
C SER A 111 25.11 -13.45 -1.35
N PRO A 112 25.25 -14.01 -2.57
CA PRO A 112 26.50 -14.63 -2.99
C PRO A 112 27.71 -13.68 -3.04
N ARG A 113 27.48 -12.37 -3.11
CA ARG A 113 28.54 -11.35 -3.12
C ARG A 113 29.03 -10.96 -1.72
N TYR A 114 28.27 -11.31 -0.69
CA TYR A 114 28.52 -10.96 0.69
C TYR A 114 28.47 -12.22 1.57
N PRO A 115 29.36 -13.19 1.35
CA PRO A 115 29.34 -14.46 2.09
C PRO A 115 29.46 -14.20 3.60
N GLY A 116 28.55 -14.80 4.37
CA GLY A 116 28.49 -14.64 5.84
C GLY A 116 27.67 -13.44 6.34
N TRP A 117 27.11 -12.62 5.43
CA TRP A 117 26.28 -11.46 5.79
C TRP A 117 24.78 -11.77 5.86
N ASP A 118 24.36 -13.03 5.67
CA ASP A 118 22.94 -13.41 5.59
C ASP A 118 22.13 -12.98 6.85
N LEU A 119 22.77 -13.02 8.02
CA LEU A 119 22.17 -12.57 9.29
C LEU A 119 21.70 -11.10 9.23
N LEU A 120 22.37 -10.25 8.45
CA LEU A 120 22.05 -8.84 8.28
C LEU A 120 21.29 -8.57 6.97
N LEU A 121 21.62 -9.28 5.89
CA LEU A 121 20.99 -9.10 4.58
C LEU A 121 19.52 -9.52 4.58
N ILE A 122 19.16 -10.62 5.26
CA ILE A 122 17.77 -11.09 5.32
C ILE A 122 16.84 -10.00 5.89
N PRO A 123 17.05 -9.48 7.11
CA PRO A 123 16.17 -8.46 7.67
C PRO A 123 16.25 -7.13 6.91
N LEU A 124 17.42 -6.76 6.36
CA LEU A 124 17.57 -5.55 5.55
C LEU A 124 16.72 -5.61 4.28
N VAL A 125 16.82 -6.70 3.51
CA VAL A 125 16.07 -6.87 2.26
C VAL A 125 14.57 -6.97 2.55
N TRP A 126 14.17 -7.69 3.59
CA TRP A 126 12.76 -7.79 3.99
C TRP A 126 12.17 -6.41 4.28
N THR A 127 12.82 -5.64 5.16
CA THR A 127 12.30 -4.34 5.56
C THR A 127 12.32 -3.34 4.41
N ALA A 128 13.35 -3.34 3.57
CA ALA A 128 13.37 -2.48 2.38
C ALA A 128 12.22 -2.78 1.40
N VAL A 129 11.85 -4.06 1.25
CA VAL A 129 10.69 -4.47 0.45
C VAL A 129 9.37 -4.01 1.09
N GLU A 130 9.24 -4.10 2.41
CA GLU A 130 8.08 -3.55 3.12
C GLU A 130 7.95 -2.03 3.00
N VAL A 131 9.07 -1.31 3.08
CA VAL A 131 9.12 0.15 2.85
C VAL A 131 8.68 0.46 1.42
N ALA A 132 9.21 -0.26 0.43
CA ALA A 132 8.81 -0.11 -0.97
C ALA A 132 7.30 -0.39 -1.20
N ARG A 133 6.71 -1.31 -0.43
CA ARG A 133 5.27 -1.60 -0.44
C ARG A 133 4.41 -0.54 0.23
N SER A 134 5.03 0.35 1.01
CA SER A 134 4.34 1.37 1.82
C SER A 134 4.40 2.78 1.22
N ILE A 135 5.13 2.97 0.12
CA ILE A 135 5.35 4.28 -0.51
C ILE A 135 4.64 4.41 -1.87
N GLY A 136 4.23 5.63 -2.19
CA GLY A 136 3.63 5.97 -3.49
C GLY A 136 2.14 5.60 -3.63
N PRO A 137 1.60 5.77 -4.84
CA PRO A 137 0.16 5.62 -5.12
C PRO A 137 -0.35 4.17 -5.05
N LEU A 138 0.52 3.16 -5.19
CA LEU A 138 0.17 1.73 -5.04
C LEU A 138 0.43 1.21 -3.63
N ALA A 139 0.75 2.10 -2.69
CA ALA A 139 1.10 1.69 -1.34
C ALA A 139 -0.07 0.97 -0.68
N PHE A 140 0.23 -0.22 -0.17
CA PHE A 140 -0.71 -1.04 0.58
C PHE A 140 0.03 -1.68 1.75
N PRO A 141 0.23 -0.92 2.85
CA PRO A 141 1.01 -1.35 4.01
C PRO A 141 0.23 -2.33 4.90
N TRP A 142 -0.55 -3.24 4.31
CA TRP A 142 -1.35 -4.23 5.02
C TRP A 142 -0.55 -5.50 5.28
N GLY A 143 -0.63 -6.03 6.50
CA GLY A 143 0.15 -7.21 6.89
C GLY A 143 1.65 -6.94 6.85
N LEU A 144 2.10 -5.81 7.41
CA LEU A 144 3.53 -5.61 7.70
C LEU A 144 3.92 -6.55 8.85
N LEU A 145 5.08 -7.18 8.78
CA LEU A 145 5.52 -8.18 9.74
C LEU A 145 5.50 -7.62 11.18
N GLY A 146 5.90 -6.36 11.37
CA GLY A 146 5.87 -5.67 12.65
C GLY A 146 4.48 -5.51 13.28
N VAL A 147 3.41 -5.44 12.48
CA VAL A 147 2.02 -5.30 12.98
C VAL A 147 1.57 -6.57 13.71
N SER A 148 2.14 -7.74 13.40
CA SER A 148 1.86 -8.99 14.11
C SER A 148 2.16 -8.89 15.63
N GLN A 149 2.97 -7.92 16.06
CA GLN A 149 3.35 -7.73 17.46
C GLN A 149 2.46 -6.73 18.21
N HIS A 150 1.30 -6.32 17.66
CA HIS A 150 0.41 -5.34 18.29
C HIS A 150 -0.02 -5.69 19.72
N ARG A 151 -0.02 -6.98 20.09
CA ARG A 151 -0.30 -7.47 21.46
C ARG A 151 0.95 -7.78 22.28
N THR A 152 2.10 -7.92 21.65
CA THR A 152 3.38 -8.24 22.31
C THR A 152 4.07 -6.93 22.72
N LEU A 153 3.51 -6.25 23.72
CA LEU A 153 3.89 -4.88 24.07
C LEU A 153 5.40 -4.64 24.28
N PRO A 154 6.18 -5.54 24.92
CA PRO A 154 7.62 -5.33 25.06
C PRO A 154 8.35 -5.21 23.73
N VAL A 155 7.98 -6.04 22.74
CA VAL A 155 8.55 -5.97 21.39
C VAL A 155 8.00 -4.74 20.64
N LEU A 156 6.71 -4.45 20.81
CA LEU A 156 6.07 -3.31 20.14
C LEU A 156 6.76 -1.98 20.48
N GLN A 157 7.35 -1.84 21.68
CA GLN A 157 8.09 -0.63 22.08
C GLN A 157 9.26 -0.28 21.14
N LEU A 158 9.79 -1.22 20.37
CA LEU A 158 10.80 -0.92 19.35
C LEU A 158 10.27 0.04 18.26
N ALA A 159 8.96 0.09 18.05
CA ALA A 159 8.34 1.05 17.14
C ALA A 159 8.55 2.51 17.58
N ALA A 160 8.74 2.77 18.87
CA ALA A 160 9.10 4.09 19.36
C ALA A 160 10.51 4.53 18.95
N ILE A 161 11.37 3.59 18.52
CA ILE A 161 12.70 3.87 18.00
C ILE A 161 12.64 4.09 16.50
N GLY A 162 12.23 3.08 15.73
CA GLY A 162 12.34 3.09 14.26
C GLY A 162 11.04 2.80 13.51
N GLY A 163 9.90 2.87 14.21
CA GLY A 163 8.59 2.56 13.66
C GLY A 163 8.38 1.08 13.39
N VAL A 164 7.25 0.77 12.77
CA VAL A 164 6.85 -0.59 12.37
C VAL A 164 7.94 -1.35 11.60
N HIS A 165 8.67 -0.64 10.74
CA HIS A 165 9.74 -1.22 9.93
C HIS A 165 10.91 -1.75 10.77
N PHE A 166 11.21 -1.09 11.90
CA PHE A 166 12.24 -1.58 12.83
C PHE A 166 11.76 -2.81 13.60
N VAL A 167 10.47 -2.89 13.92
CA VAL A 167 9.86 -4.11 14.47
C VAL A 167 9.95 -5.25 13.44
N SER A 168 9.56 -5.01 12.18
CA SER A 168 9.70 -5.99 11.09
C SER A 168 11.14 -6.46 10.90
N PHE A 169 12.11 -5.54 10.91
CA PHE A 169 13.54 -5.84 10.83
C PHE A 169 13.95 -6.79 11.96
N THR A 170 13.52 -6.51 13.19
CA THR A 170 13.88 -7.30 14.38
C THR A 170 13.30 -8.72 14.30
N ILE A 171 12.06 -8.87 13.83
CA ILE A 171 11.43 -10.19 13.65
C ILE A 171 12.13 -10.99 12.54
N ALA A 172 12.44 -10.34 11.41
CA ALA A 172 13.17 -10.97 10.32
C ALA A 172 14.60 -11.36 10.75
N LEU A 173 15.23 -10.58 11.63
CA LEU A 173 16.54 -10.89 12.22
C LEU A 173 16.47 -12.13 13.13
N GLY A 174 15.38 -12.29 13.90
CA GLY A 174 15.11 -13.52 14.65
C GLY A 174 14.99 -14.75 13.74
N ASN A 175 14.22 -14.64 12.65
CA ASN A 175 14.10 -15.71 11.66
C ASN A 175 15.46 -16.06 11.00
N ALA A 176 16.24 -15.04 10.62
CA ALA A 176 17.58 -15.23 10.06
C ALA A 176 18.49 -15.99 11.04
N SER A 177 18.44 -15.63 12.33
CA SER A 177 19.22 -16.28 13.38
C SER A 177 18.88 -17.76 13.53
N LEU A 178 17.60 -18.12 13.49
CA LEU A 178 17.15 -19.51 13.56
C LEU A 178 17.65 -20.34 12.36
N VAL A 179 17.62 -19.77 11.16
CA VAL A 179 18.13 -20.43 9.94
C VAL A 179 19.64 -20.62 10.04
N THR A 180 20.38 -19.60 10.48
CA THR A 180 21.85 -19.67 10.68
C THR A 180 22.22 -20.71 11.75
N LEU A 181 21.49 -20.78 12.86
CA LEU A 181 21.66 -21.81 13.89
C LEU A 181 21.42 -23.22 13.34
N ALA A 182 20.31 -23.42 12.63
CA ALA A 182 19.96 -24.72 12.02
C ALA A 182 20.97 -25.14 10.94
N ALA A 183 21.65 -24.18 10.31
CA ALA A 183 22.65 -24.41 9.28
C ALA A 183 24.02 -24.88 9.79
N ARG A 184 24.20 -25.03 11.11
CA ARG A 184 25.48 -25.26 11.81
C ARG A 184 26.46 -24.10 11.58
N PRO A 185 26.41 -23.06 12.42
CA PRO A 185 27.11 -21.81 12.17
C PRO A 185 28.63 -21.95 12.20
N ARG A 186 29.32 -21.18 11.36
CA ARG A 186 30.77 -20.95 11.45
C ARG A 186 31.11 -20.08 12.66
N ARG A 187 32.37 -20.07 13.10
CA ARG A 187 32.81 -19.26 14.26
C ARG A 187 32.38 -17.79 14.21
N ALA A 188 32.51 -17.14 13.05
CA ALA A 188 32.09 -15.74 12.87
C ALA A 188 30.56 -15.57 13.00
N GLU A 189 29.77 -16.54 12.53
CA GLU A 189 28.32 -16.53 12.64
C GLU A 189 27.87 -16.78 14.09
N VAL A 190 28.61 -17.57 14.87
CA VAL A 190 28.34 -17.73 16.32
C VAL A 190 28.50 -16.40 17.06
N VAL A 191 29.55 -15.63 16.76
CA VAL A 191 29.72 -14.28 17.33
C VAL A 191 28.56 -13.38 16.91
N GLY A 192 28.19 -13.40 15.62
CA GLY A 192 27.03 -12.66 15.11
C GLY A 192 25.73 -13.04 15.83
N LEU A 193 25.48 -14.33 16.04
CA LEU A 193 24.31 -14.83 16.77
C LEU A 193 24.31 -14.38 18.23
N GLY A 194 25.47 -14.35 18.89
CA GLY A 194 25.60 -13.81 20.24
C GLY A 194 25.26 -12.32 20.31
N LEU A 195 25.73 -11.53 19.33
CA LEU A 195 25.37 -10.11 19.22
C LEU A 195 23.88 -9.92 18.94
N VAL A 196 23.29 -10.73 18.06
CA VAL A 196 21.85 -10.68 17.79
C VAL A 196 21.05 -11.05 19.04
N ALA A 197 21.44 -12.10 19.77
CA ALA A 197 20.79 -12.46 21.03
C ALA A 197 20.84 -11.29 22.04
N LEU A 198 21.98 -10.60 22.13
CA LEU A 198 22.12 -9.41 22.97
C LEU A 198 21.22 -8.26 22.50
N VAL A 199 21.14 -8.00 21.19
CA VAL A 199 20.26 -6.97 20.62
C VAL A 199 18.79 -7.29 20.87
N LEU A 200 18.36 -8.54 20.67
CA LEU A 200 17.00 -8.99 20.92
C LEU A 200 16.64 -8.89 22.41
N ALA A 201 17.52 -9.40 23.29
CA ALA A 201 17.34 -9.30 24.73
C ALA A 201 17.31 -7.85 25.21
N GLY A 202 18.22 -7.01 24.70
CA GLY A 202 18.26 -5.58 24.97
C GLY A 202 17.01 -4.84 24.49
N GLY A 203 16.48 -5.21 23.32
CA GLY A 203 15.23 -4.66 22.78
C GLY A 203 14.01 -5.01 23.64
N VAL A 204 13.89 -6.28 24.07
CA VAL A 204 12.84 -6.70 25.00
C VAL A 204 12.99 -6.03 26.36
N ALA A 205 14.21 -5.94 26.89
CA ALA A 205 14.49 -5.25 28.16
C ALA A 205 14.17 -3.75 28.09
N TYR A 206 14.54 -3.08 26.98
CA TYR A 206 14.15 -1.70 26.71
C TYR A 206 12.63 -1.54 26.73
N GLY A 207 11.91 -2.43 26.04
CA GLY A 207 10.46 -2.40 26.00
C GLY A 207 9.80 -2.63 27.35
N ALA A 208 10.27 -3.63 28.11
CA ALA A 208 9.81 -3.90 29.46
C ALA A 208 10.03 -2.70 30.39
N ARG A 209 11.20 -2.04 30.30
CA ARG A 209 11.51 -0.83 31.08
C ARG A 209 10.64 0.36 30.67
N ARG A 210 10.41 0.57 29.37
CA ARG A 210 9.50 1.61 28.86
C ARG A 210 8.08 1.42 29.40
N LEU A 211 7.60 0.17 29.46
CA LEU A 211 6.29 -0.15 30.02
C LEU A 211 6.20 0.18 31.52
N GLN A 212 7.29 0.20 32.27
CA GLN A 212 7.25 0.58 33.69
C GLN A 212 7.17 2.09 33.93
N MET A 213 7.19 2.92 32.87
CA MET A 213 7.09 4.37 33.00
C MET A 213 5.78 4.76 33.71
N PRO A 214 5.83 5.52 34.81
CA PRO A 214 4.63 6.01 35.46
C PRO A 214 4.00 7.07 34.56
N LEU A 215 2.76 6.82 34.14
CA LEU A 215 2.03 7.71 33.27
C LEU A 215 0.79 8.25 33.98
N GLY A 216 0.65 9.57 33.97
CA GLY A 216 -0.51 10.28 34.49
C GLY A 216 -1.03 11.27 33.46
N GLY A 217 -2.30 11.63 33.57
CA GLY A 217 -2.95 12.60 32.69
C GLY A 217 -4.40 12.81 33.10
N PRO A 218 -4.91 14.04 33.09
CA PRO A 218 -6.28 14.31 33.51
C PRO A 218 -7.30 13.99 32.41
N LEU A 219 -6.88 13.98 31.14
CA LEU A 219 -7.76 13.96 29.96
C LEU A 219 -8.55 12.65 29.86
N ARG A 220 -9.86 12.75 29.66
CA ARG A 220 -10.75 11.61 29.37
C ARG A 220 -11.19 11.65 27.91
N LEU A 221 -10.80 10.63 27.16
CA LEU A 221 -11.23 10.46 25.77
C LEU A 221 -12.49 9.59 25.73
N ALA A 222 -13.37 9.88 24.79
CA ALA A 222 -14.49 9.03 24.43
C ALA A 222 -14.45 8.69 22.93
N ALA A 223 -14.78 7.44 22.60
CA ALA A 223 -14.98 6.99 21.22
C ALA A 223 -16.38 6.42 21.08
N LEU A 224 -17.14 6.94 20.12
CA LEU A 224 -18.52 6.54 19.84
C LEU A 224 -18.57 5.44 18.78
N GLN A 225 -19.49 4.51 18.96
CA GLN A 225 -19.77 3.43 18.03
C GLN A 225 -21.30 3.31 17.87
N PRO A 226 -21.90 3.97 16.88
CA PRO A 226 -23.35 3.99 16.69
C PRO A 226 -23.87 2.73 16.00
N ASN A 227 -22.99 1.86 15.49
CA ASN A 227 -23.36 0.60 14.83
C ASN A 227 -24.34 0.77 13.65
N ILE A 228 -24.22 1.88 12.91
CA ILE A 228 -25.09 2.18 11.77
C ILE A 228 -24.54 1.48 10.53
N SER A 229 -25.37 0.77 9.77
CA SER A 229 -24.92 0.16 8.50
C SER A 229 -24.37 1.22 7.54
N PRO A 230 -23.20 1.01 6.92
CA PRO A 230 -22.67 1.96 5.93
C PRO A 230 -23.63 2.16 4.74
N PHE A 231 -24.41 1.13 4.39
CA PHE A 231 -25.40 1.19 3.31
C PHE A 231 -26.64 2.02 3.67
N ALA A 232 -26.94 2.19 4.96
CA ALA A 232 -28.07 3.01 5.40
C ALA A 232 -27.73 4.51 5.43
N LYS A 233 -26.45 4.89 5.40
CA LYS A 233 -26.03 6.31 5.51
C LYS A 233 -26.51 7.18 4.36
N GLY A 234 -26.66 6.60 3.16
CA GLY A 234 -27.18 7.30 1.99
C GLY A 234 -28.71 7.47 1.98
N ASP A 235 -29.43 6.76 2.86
CA ASP A 235 -30.88 6.80 2.93
C ASP A 235 -31.35 7.96 3.82
N VAL A 236 -31.80 9.03 3.17
CA VAL A 236 -32.32 10.26 3.80
C VAL A 236 -33.43 9.97 4.81
N SER A 237 -34.24 8.93 4.59
CA SER A 237 -35.34 8.57 5.51
C SER A 237 -34.83 8.15 6.90
N THR A 238 -33.59 7.70 6.99
CA THR A 238 -32.97 7.24 8.23
C THR A 238 -32.13 8.31 8.93
N HIS A 239 -31.90 9.46 8.30
CA HIS A 239 -31.00 10.51 8.82
C HIS A 239 -31.38 10.98 10.22
N GLN A 240 -32.66 11.22 10.48
CA GLN A 240 -33.12 11.65 11.81
C GLN A 240 -32.81 10.60 12.89
N THR A 241 -33.03 9.32 12.60
CA THR A 241 -32.71 8.22 13.52
C THR A 241 -31.20 8.13 13.77
N GLN A 242 -30.37 8.28 12.73
CA GLN A 242 -28.91 8.28 12.86
C GLN A 242 -28.42 9.45 13.72
N LEU A 243 -28.97 10.65 13.52
CA LEU A 243 -28.65 11.84 14.30
C LEU A 243 -29.08 11.68 15.76
N ALA A 244 -30.26 11.10 16.03
CA ALA A 244 -30.73 10.83 17.39
C ALA A 244 -29.81 9.84 18.13
N VAL A 245 -29.29 8.81 17.45
CA VAL A 245 -28.29 7.89 18.01
C VAL A 245 -27.01 8.64 18.35
N MET A 246 -26.50 9.47 17.44
CA MET A 246 -25.29 10.25 17.67
C MET A 246 -25.45 11.25 18.82
N GLU A 247 -26.58 11.94 18.92
CA GLU A 247 -26.89 12.82 20.03
C GLU A 247 -26.88 12.07 21.36
N ARG A 248 -27.61 10.96 21.46
CA ARG A 248 -27.70 10.14 22.67
C ARG A 248 -26.33 9.68 23.14
N LEU A 249 -25.52 9.12 22.23
CA LEU A 249 -24.16 8.64 22.55
C LEU A 249 -23.22 9.79 22.93
N THR A 250 -23.38 10.97 22.33
CA THR A 250 -22.61 12.17 22.68
C THR A 250 -22.95 12.66 24.09
N ARG A 251 -24.24 12.71 24.42
CA ARG A 251 -24.71 13.06 25.77
C ARG A 251 -24.27 12.03 26.81
N GLU A 252 -24.28 10.74 26.47
CA GLU A 252 -23.76 9.69 27.35
C GLU A 252 -22.24 9.85 27.60
N ALA A 253 -21.45 10.10 26.55
CA ALA A 253 -20.02 10.35 26.66
C ALA A 253 -19.73 11.53 27.62
N ARG A 254 -20.48 12.61 27.46
CA ARG A 254 -20.41 13.81 28.31
C ARG A 254 -20.80 13.51 29.75
N ALA A 255 -21.90 12.79 29.98
CA ALA A 255 -22.35 12.39 31.33
C ALA A 255 -21.31 11.50 32.04
N ARG A 256 -20.57 10.68 31.29
CA ARG A 256 -19.45 9.88 31.79
C ARG A 256 -18.15 10.69 32.00
N GLY A 257 -18.20 12.00 31.77
CA GLY A 257 -17.13 12.96 32.05
C GLY A 257 -16.02 12.98 31.00
N ALA A 258 -16.31 12.64 29.74
CA ALA A 258 -15.35 12.81 28.65
C ALA A 258 -14.97 14.29 28.48
N ASP A 259 -13.70 14.58 28.21
CA ASP A 259 -13.20 15.91 27.85
C ASP A 259 -13.17 16.09 26.32
N MET A 260 -12.90 15.00 25.60
CA MET A 260 -12.89 14.92 24.15
C MET A 260 -13.73 13.75 23.67
N ILE A 261 -14.62 14.00 22.71
CA ILE A 261 -15.58 13.05 22.17
C ILE A 261 -15.27 12.85 20.68
N VAL A 262 -14.96 11.62 20.28
CA VAL A 262 -14.56 11.28 18.92
C VAL A 262 -15.66 10.48 18.24
N PHE A 263 -16.16 10.99 17.12
CA PHE A 263 -17.15 10.32 16.28
C PHE A 263 -16.44 9.40 15.26
N PRO A 264 -17.11 8.35 14.76
CA PRO A 264 -16.56 7.56 13.67
C PRO A 264 -16.57 8.33 12.34
N GLU A 265 -15.97 7.73 11.31
CA GLU A 265 -15.94 8.28 9.96
C GLU A 265 -17.35 8.42 9.39
N THR A 266 -17.63 9.58 8.80
CA THR A 266 -18.91 9.96 8.18
C THR A 266 -20.10 9.69 9.09
N ALA A 267 -19.94 9.94 10.40
CA ALA A 267 -20.97 9.71 11.40
C ALA A 267 -22.17 10.64 11.23
N ILE A 268 -21.94 11.84 10.70
CA ILE A 268 -22.98 12.80 10.39
C ILE A 268 -23.38 12.59 8.92
N PRO A 269 -24.64 12.25 8.62
CA PRO A 269 -25.06 11.87 7.27
C PRO A 269 -25.36 13.06 6.35
N VAL A 270 -25.19 14.29 6.84
CA VAL A 270 -25.39 15.55 6.13
C VAL A 270 -24.14 16.43 6.28
N ASN A 271 -24.07 17.55 5.53
CA ASN A 271 -22.96 18.49 5.65
C ASN A 271 -22.86 19.04 7.09
N LEU A 272 -21.63 19.27 7.52
CA LEU A 272 -21.31 19.96 8.76
C LEU A 272 -21.43 21.47 8.54
N PHE A 273 -20.97 21.97 7.39
CA PHE A 273 -20.92 23.40 7.09
C PHE A 273 -22.09 23.86 6.22
N GLY A 274 -22.33 25.17 6.19
CA GLY A 274 -23.31 25.81 5.31
C GLY A 274 -24.76 25.76 5.83
N PRO A 275 -25.72 26.22 5.01
CA PRO A 275 -27.14 26.23 5.38
C PRO A 275 -27.66 24.82 5.66
N GLY A 276 -28.29 24.63 6.83
CA GLY A 276 -28.76 23.31 7.27
C GLY A 276 -27.65 22.34 7.72
N GLY A 277 -26.43 22.84 7.90
CA GLY A 277 -25.31 22.06 8.43
C GLY A 277 -25.41 21.83 9.94
N MET A 278 -24.77 20.76 10.42
CA MET A 278 -24.97 20.22 11.77
C MET A 278 -24.05 20.79 12.87
N LEU A 279 -23.21 21.80 12.58
CA LEU A 279 -22.24 22.31 13.55
C LEU A 279 -22.90 22.87 14.82
N THR A 280 -24.02 23.58 14.69
CA THR A 280 -24.73 24.20 15.81
C THR A 280 -25.33 23.15 16.73
N GLU A 281 -25.94 22.11 16.17
CA GLU A 281 -26.53 20.99 16.89
C GLU A 281 -25.45 20.17 17.61
N ILE A 282 -24.37 19.83 16.91
CA ILE A 282 -23.23 19.10 17.50
C ILE A 282 -22.61 19.90 18.65
N ALA A 283 -22.44 21.21 18.47
CA ALA A 283 -22.01 22.11 19.54
C ALA A 283 -22.97 22.08 20.73
N ALA A 284 -24.29 22.09 20.50
CA ALA A 284 -25.29 22.01 21.56
C ALA A 284 -25.34 20.66 22.29
N TRP A 285 -24.95 19.55 21.64
CA TRP A 285 -24.87 18.24 22.29
C TRP A 285 -23.76 18.17 23.35
N ALA A 286 -22.66 18.91 23.15
CA ALA A 286 -21.52 18.93 24.06
C ALA A 286 -20.79 20.30 24.08
N PRO A 287 -21.43 21.37 24.60
CA PRO A 287 -20.98 22.75 24.42
C PRO A 287 -19.70 23.13 25.18
N ASP A 288 -19.28 22.32 26.16
CA ASP A 288 -18.11 22.55 27.03
C ASP A 288 -16.96 21.56 26.74
N ARG A 289 -17.00 20.89 25.59
CA ARG A 289 -16.13 19.75 25.25
C ARG A 289 -15.41 19.97 23.94
N ILE A 290 -14.37 19.15 23.74
CA ILE A 290 -13.78 18.98 22.41
C ILE A 290 -14.57 17.89 21.69
N VAL A 291 -15.06 18.16 20.49
CA VAL A 291 -15.76 17.17 19.66
C VAL A 291 -15.04 17.03 18.34
N VAL A 292 -14.70 15.81 17.96
CA VAL A 292 -14.18 15.49 16.62
C VAL A 292 -15.28 14.78 15.84
N ALA A 293 -15.95 15.52 14.96
CA ALA A 293 -17.02 15.03 14.11
C ALA A 293 -16.53 14.82 12.67
N SER A 294 -17.23 14.00 11.87
CA SER A 294 -16.89 13.85 10.46
C SER A 294 -18.10 13.62 9.56
N SER A 295 -17.98 14.08 8.32
CA SER A 295 -18.96 13.95 7.23
C SER A 295 -18.28 14.02 5.86
N PHE A 296 -19.01 13.70 4.80
CA PHE A 296 -18.66 14.08 3.45
C PHE A 296 -19.13 15.52 3.19
N GLU A 297 -18.21 16.39 2.81
CA GLU A 297 -18.49 17.80 2.53
C GLU A 297 -18.41 18.08 1.04
N ALA A 298 -19.49 18.61 0.46
CA ALA A 298 -19.51 19.09 -0.91
C ALA A 298 -19.23 20.60 -0.97
N SER A 299 -18.28 21.01 -1.80
CA SER A 299 -17.94 22.41 -2.07
C SER A 299 -17.77 22.62 -3.57
N GLY A 300 -18.85 23.05 -4.25
CA GLY A 300 -18.90 23.06 -5.71
C GLY A 300 -18.89 21.63 -6.26
N ALA A 301 -18.00 21.34 -7.21
CA ALA A 301 -17.83 19.98 -7.75
C ALA A 301 -17.02 19.05 -6.82
N ALA A 302 -16.30 19.59 -5.83
CA ALA A 302 -15.41 18.80 -4.99
C ALA A 302 -16.13 18.22 -3.76
N VAL A 303 -16.08 16.90 -3.59
CA VAL A 303 -16.52 16.19 -2.38
C VAL A 303 -15.29 15.77 -1.56
N ARG A 304 -15.29 16.00 -0.25
CA ARG A 304 -14.18 15.63 0.66
C ARG A 304 -14.67 14.87 1.87
N ASN A 305 -13.99 13.78 2.23
CA ASN A 305 -14.16 13.12 3.52
C ASN A 305 -13.46 13.95 4.60
N THR A 306 -14.25 14.64 5.43
CA THR A 306 -13.77 15.73 6.29
C THR A 306 -14.10 15.46 7.75
N ALA A 307 -13.10 15.63 8.61
CA ALA A 307 -13.26 15.75 10.05
C ALA A 307 -13.17 17.23 10.47
N VAL A 308 -13.97 17.61 11.46
CA VAL A 308 -13.95 18.93 12.09
C VAL A 308 -13.70 18.75 13.58
N VAL A 309 -12.89 19.64 14.15
CA VAL A 309 -12.69 19.73 15.59
C VAL A 309 -13.42 20.97 16.11
N LEU A 310 -14.41 20.74 16.96
CA LEU A 310 -15.05 21.78 17.74
C LEU A 310 -14.43 21.81 19.14
N GLN A 311 -14.29 22.99 19.72
CA GLN A 311 -13.99 23.17 21.12
C GLN A 311 -14.88 24.28 21.67
N ASP A 312 -15.57 23.98 22.78
CA ASP A 312 -16.43 24.94 23.47
C ASP A 312 -17.51 25.53 22.53
N GLY A 313 -18.00 24.70 21.59
CA GLY A 313 -18.95 25.07 20.55
C GLY A 313 -18.38 25.76 19.30
N GLU A 314 -17.09 26.08 19.27
CA GLU A 314 -16.45 26.77 18.15
C GLU A 314 -15.57 25.85 17.30
N VAL A 315 -15.56 26.06 15.98
CA VAL A 315 -14.67 25.33 15.06
C VAL A 315 -13.22 25.77 15.27
N ARG A 316 -12.36 24.83 15.63
CA ARG A 316 -10.90 25.05 15.80
C ARG A 316 -10.10 24.74 14.54
N GLY A 317 -10.62 23.86 13.70
CA GLY A 317 -9.97 23.46 12.45
C GLY A 317 -10.60 22.22 11.85
N THR A 318 -10.14 21.88 10.65
CA THR A 318 -10.63 20.73 9.87
C THR A 318 -9.48 19.91 9.33
N TYR A 319 -9.76 18.64 9.09
CA TYR A 319 -8.87 17.70 8.43
C TYR A 319 -9.63 17.00 7.31
N ALA A 320 -9.14 17.08 6.08
CA ALA A 320 -9.68 16.32 4.96
C ALA A 320 -8.76 15.13 4.66
N LYS A 321 -9.34 13.94 4.48
CA LYS A 321 -8.64 12.69 4.20
C LYS A 321 -7.66 12.87 3.03
N ARG A 322 -6.39 12.57 3.24
CA ARG A 322 -5.28 12.76 2.28
C ARG A 322 -5.00 11.51 1.46
N ARG A 323 -4.92 10.35 2.12
CA ARG A 323 -4.76 9.05 1.47
C ARG A 323 -6.12 8.38 1.32
N LEU A 324 -6.65 8.50 0.11
CA LEU A 324 -7.90 7.86 -0.30
C LEU A 324 -7.71 6.36 -0.49
N VAL A 325 -8.78 5.60 -0.30
CA VAL A 325 -8.85 4.17 -0.64
C VAL A 325 -8.93 4.04 -2.16
N PRO A 326 -7.95 3.39 -2.83
CA PRO A 326 -8.01 3.15 -4.26
C PRO A 326 -9.32 2.47 -4.67
N PHE A 327 -9.98 2.97 -5.72
CA PHE A 327 -11.29 2.57 -6.24
C PHE A 327 -12.49 2.83 -5.31
N GLY A 328 -12.34 2.69 -4.00
CA GLY A 328 -13.44 2.86 -3.03
C GLY A 328 -13.84 4.32 -2.80
N GLU A 329 -12.92 5.26 -3.01
CA GLU A 329 -13.17 6.71 -2.85
C GLU A 329 -12.90 7.49 -4.15
N ALA A 330 -13.06 6.83 -5.30
CA ALA A 330 -12.94 7.49 -6.58
C ALA A 330 -14.00 8.60 -6.72
N GLY A 331 -13.60 9.78 -7.19
CA GLY A 331 -14.42 10.99 -7.21
C GLY A 331 -14.33 11.85 -5.94
N VAL A 332 -13.75 11.32 -4.85
CA VAL A 332 -13.44 12.13 -3.65
C VAL A 332 -12.16 12.94 -3.90
N THR A 333 -12.16 14.20 -3.50
CA THR A 333 -11.00 15.08 -3.57
C THR A 333 -10.11 14.87 -2.34
N PRO A 334 -8.82 14.53 -2.50
CA PRO A 334 -7.91 14.38 -1.37
C PRO A 334 -7.63 15.73 -0.69
N GLY A 335 -7.49 15.69 0.63
CA GLY A 335 -7.02 16.80 1.44
C GLY A 335 -5.54 17.14 1.16
N ARG A 336 -5.14 18.36 1.52
CA ARG A 336 -3.78 18.87 1.30
C ARG A 336 -3.08 19.39 2.56
N THR A 337 -3.84 19.74 3.59
CA THR A 337 -3.33 20.31 4.85
C THR A 337 -2.60 19.26 5.68
N ARG A 338 -1.54 19.68 6.37
CA ARG A 338 -0.69 18.80 7.21
C ARG A 338 -0.47 19.41 8.59
N ASP A 339 -1.56 19.86 9.20
CA ASP A 339 -1.53 20.63 10.44
C ASP A 339 -2.54 20.05 11.43
N PRO A 340 -2.05 19.37 12.48
CA PRO A 340 -2.87 18.95 13.62
C PRO A 340 -3.63 20.13 14.22
N VAL A 341 -4.89 19.90 14.58
CA VAL A 341 -5.80 20.97 14.98
C VAL A 341 -5.53 21.38 16.44
N PRO A 342 -5.18 22.65 16.72
CA PRO A 342 -4.85 23.09 18.06
C PRO A 342 -6.09 23.18 18.97
N THR A 343 -5.98 22.60 20.16
CA THR A 343 -7.03 22.61 21.20
C THR A 343 -6.44 22.83 22.59
N ARG A 344 -7.30 23.00 23.61
CA ARG A 344 -6.90 23.02 25.04
C ARG A 344 -6.31 21.70 25.54
N ALA A 345 -6.47 20.61 24.80
CA ALA A 345 -5.83 19.32 25.08
C ALA A 345 -4.49 19.14 24.33
N GLY A 346 -3.99 20.19 23.66
CA GLY A 346 -2.88 20.13 22.71
C GLY A 346 -3.35 19.91 21.27
N SER A 347 -2.45 19.99 20.30
CA SER A 347 -2.75 19.69 18.90
C SER A 347 -3.25 18.25 18.69
N VAL A 348 -4.48 18.12 18.20
CA VAL A 348 -5.13 16.85 17.88
C VAL A 348 -4.73 16.41 16.47
N GLY A 349 -4.04 15.28 16.38
CA GLY A 349 -3.73 14.64 15.11
C GLY A 349 -4.86 13.76 14.65
N ILE A 350 -5.16 13.75 13.34
CA ILE A 350 -6.32 13.03 12.80
C ILE A 350 -5.90 12.09 11.67
N ALA A 351 -6.39 10.85 11.70
CA ALA A 351 -6.37 9.96 10.54
C ALA A 351 -7.78 9.40 10.30
N ILE A 352 -8.19 9.37 9.03
CA ILE A 352 -9.48 8.81 8.64
C ILE A 352 -9.27 7.44 8.02
N CYS A 353 -9.77 6.41 8.71
CA CYS A 353 -9.88 5.04 8.21
C CYS A 353 -8.53 4.46 7.76
N TYR A 354 -8.42 4.10 6.47
CA TYR A 354 -7.24 3.53 5.82
C TYR A 354 -5.93 4.27 6.11
N GLU A 355 -6.00 5.58 6.37
CA GLU A 355 -4.85 6.42 6.71
C GLU A 355 -4.08 5.94 7.96
N SER A 356 -4.76 5.29 8.91
CA SER A 356 -4.13 4.80 10.13
C SER A 356 -3.07 3.72 9.88
N ALA A 357 -3.14 3.02 8.74
CA ALA A 357 -2.13 2.04 8.33
C ALA A 357 -0.79 2.71 7.92
N PHE A 358 -0.80 4.00 7.60
CA PHE A 358 0.37 4.75 7.14
C PHE A 358 1.09 5.47 8.27
N ALA A 359 2.30 5.01 8.59
CA ALA A 359 3.08 5.59 9.69
C ALA A 359 3.44 7.07 9.45
N GLU A 360 3.63 7.45 8.18
CA GLU A 360 3.90 8.83 7.77
C GLU A 360 2.78 9.80 8.18
N ILE A 361 1.51 9.38 8.07
CA ILE A 361 0.35 10.22 8.38
C ILE A 361 0.33 10.50 9.87
N ALA A 362 0.43 9.46 10.70
CA ALA A 362 0.47 9.62 12.15
C ALA A 362 1.64 10.50 12.62
N ARG A 363 2.82 10.34 11.98
CA ARG A 363 3.99 11.17 12.26
C ARG A 363 3.75 12.64 11.89
N GLU A 364 3.26 12.90 10.68
CA GLU A 364 3.02 14.26 10.18
C GLU A 364 1.89 14.96 10.96
N GLU A 365 0.92 14.19 11.42
CA GLU A 365 -0.17 14.67 12.27
C GLU A 365 0.21 14.73 13.75
N THR A 366 1.51 14.79 14.07
CA THR A 366 1.99 14.98 15.45
C THR A 366 2.88 16.21 15.53
N ARG A 367 2.45 17.22 16.32
CA ARG A 367 3.24 18.42 16.63
C ARG A 367 3.97 18.31 17.97
N PRO A 368 4.99 19.15 18.24
CA PRO A 368 5.65 19.18 19.55
C PRO A 368 4.72 19.47 20.73
N ASP A 369 3.65 20.25 20.52
CA ASP A 369 2.61 20.48 21.53
C ASP A 369 1.69 19.24 21.63
N ALA A 370 1.58 18.72 22.84
CA ALA A 370 1.47 17.28 23.02
C ALA A 370 0.03 16.72 23.11
N GLY A 371 -0.81 16.92 22.09
CA GLY A 371 -2.21 16.43 22.08
C GLY A 371 -2.44 14.97 21.62
N PRO A 372 -3.67 14.43 21.78
CA PRO A 372 -4.06 13.09 21.35
C PRO A 372 -4.05 12.89 19.83
N PHE A 373 -3.98 11.63 19.42
CA PHE A 373 -4.20 11.23 18.03
C PHE A 373 -5.56 10.51 17.91
N VAL A 374 -6.36 10.82 16.90
CA VAL A 374 -7.69 10.22 16.74
C VAL A 374 -7.81 9.52 15.40
N VAL A 375 -8.46 8.36 15.42
CA VAL A 375 -8.72 7.54 14.23
C VAL A 375 -10.23 7.41 14.06
N LEU A 376 -10.76 8.05 13.03
CA LEU A 376 -12.17 7.98 12.67
C LEU A 376 -12.33 6.96 11.57
N THR A 377 -13.14 5.92 11.75
CA THR A 377 -13.23 4.85 10.74
C THR A 377 -14.63 4.26 10.60
N ASN A 378 -14.95 3.82 9.38
CA ASN A 378 -16.14 3.06 9.09
C ASN A 378 -15.76 1.64 8.62
N ASP A 379 -15.49 0.75 9.57
CA ASP A 379 -15.14 -0.64 9.26
C ASP A 379 -16.36 -1.51 8.83
N GLY A 380 -17.55 -0.91 8.64
CA GLY A 380 -18.72 -1.64 8.15
C GLY A 380 -18.53 -2.22 6.75
N TRP A 381 -17.64 -1.62 5.95
CA TRP A 381 -17.28 -2.10 4.62
C TRP A 381 -16.61 -3.49 4.62
N PHE A 382 -16.03 -3.90 5.75
CA PHE A 382 -15.37 -5.20 5.88
C PHE A 382 -16.33 -6.30 6.39
N GLY A 383 -17.59 -5.99 6.69
CA GLY A 383 -18.54 -6.93 7.28
C GLY A 383 -18.06 -7.54 8.60
N THR A 384 -18.41 -8.80 8.85
CA THR A 384 -18.00 -9.56 10.05
C THR A 384 -16.68 -10.33 9.87
N SER A 385 -15.88 -9.95 8.88
CA SER A 385 -14.64 -10.64 8.51
C SER A 385 -13.46 -10.31 9.43
N ALA A 386 -12.25 -10.76 9.08
CA ALA A 386 -11.02 -10.43 9.79
C ALA A 386 -10.52 -8.99 9.56
N GLY A 387 -11.04 -8.30 8.53
CA GLY A 387 -10.59 -6.95 8.14
C GLY A 387 -10.59 -5.91 9.26
N PRO A 388 -11.68 -5.74 10.04
CA PRO A 388 -11.73 -4.78 11.14
C PRO A 388 -10.70 -5.07 12.24
N ALA A 389 -10.45 -6.35 12.55
CA ALA A 389 -9.46 -6.74 13.54
C ALA A 389 -8.02 -6.47 13.05
N GLN A 390 -7.74 -6.74 11.77
CA GLN A 390 -6.46 -6.39 11.15
C GLN A 390 -6.24 -4.87 11.12
N HIS A 391 -7.27 -4.09 10.80
CA HIS A 391 -7.21 -2.63 10.76
C HIS A 391 -7.00 -2.04 12.16
N ALA A 392 -7.68 -2.58 13.17
CA ALA A 392 -7.54 -2.19 14.56
C ALA A 392 -6.13 -2.46 15.14
N ALA A 393 -5.41 -3.47 14.63
CA ALA A 393 -4.05 -3.81 15.06
C ALA A 393 -3.01 -2.71 14.82
N TYR A 394 -3.30 -1.75 13.93
CA TYR A 394 -2.43 -0.58 13.71
C TYR A 394 -2.53 0.46 14.83
N THR A 395 -3.64 0.50 15.58
CA THR A 395 -3.87 1.56 16.58
C THR A 395 -2.83 1.55 17.72
N PRO A 396 -2.50 0.39 18.35
CA PRO A 396 -1.40 0.32 19.33
C PRO A 396 -0.05 0.74 18.78
N LEU A 397 0.23 0.38 17.54
CA LEU A 397 1.47 0.71 16.86
C LEU A 397 1.60 2.22 16.64
N ARG A 398 0.55 2.88 16.15
CA ARG A 398 0.51 4.35 15.99
C ARG A 398 0.70 5.07 17.33
N ALA A 399 0.09 4.56 18.40
CA ALA A 399 0.27 5.10 19.74
C ALA A 399 1.73 5.04 20.21
N VAL A 400 2.40 3.90 20.04
CA VAL A 400 3.81 3.70 20.44
C VAL A 400 4.79 4.51 19.59
N GLU A 401 4.56 4.59 18.29
CA GLU A 401 5.40 5.36 17.36
C GLU A 401 5.38 6.85 17.68
N THR A 402 4.19 7.41 17.87
CA THR A 402 4.00 8.85 18.12
C THR A 402 4.13 9.20 19.60
N GLY A 403 4.05 8.21 20.49
CA GLY A 403 3.97 8.41 21.92
C GLY A 403 2.73 9.20 22.32
N ARG A 404 1.62 9.07 21.57
CA ARG A 404 0.36 9.77 21.85
C ARG A 404 -0.71 8.78 22.30
N PRO A 405 -1.61 9.20 23.22
CA PRO A 405 -2.82 8.43 23.43
C PRO A 405 -3.66 8.47 22.17
N VAL A 406 -4.29 7.34 21.82
CA VAL A 406 -5.09 7.20 20.61
C VAL A 406 -6.53 6.87 20.96
N ALA A 407 -7.48 7.62 20.42
CA ALA A 407 -8.89 7.23 20.41
C ALA A 407 -9.30 6.81 18.99
N ARG A 408 -9.60 5.52 18.81
CA ARG A 408 -10.17 4.97 17.59
C ARG A 408 -11.69 4.85 17.76
N ALA A 409 -12.44 5.63 16.99
CA ALA A 409 -13.89 5.55 16.90
C ALA A 409 -14.27 4.87 15.58
N ALA A 410 -14.83 3.67 15.68
CA ALA A 410 -15.29 2.90 14.55
C ALA A 410 -16.81 2.90 14.49
N ASN A 411 -17.41 2.96 13.29
CA ASN A 411 -18.86 2.97 13.14
C ASN A 411 -19.52 1.65 13.59
N THR A 412 -19.23 0.56 12.89
CA THR A 412 -19.61 -0.82 13.28
C THR A 412 -18.39 -1.66 13.66
N GLY A 413 -17.18 -1.08 13.53
CA GLY A 413 -15.88 -1.70 13.74
C GLY A 413 -15.51 -1.95 15.20
N ILE A 414 -14.21 -2.11 15.46
CA ILE A 414 -13.68 -2.15 16.82
C ILE A 414 -13.26 -0.74 17.23
N SER A 415 -13.95 -0.15 18.20
CA SER A 415 -13.52 1.09 18.85
C SER A 415 -12.59 0.79 20.01
N MET A 416 -11.57 1.62 20.23
CA MET A 416 -10.65 1.46 21.36
C MET A 416 -9.97 2.75 21.78
N ILE A 417 -9.60 2.83 23.05
CA ILE A 417 -8.74 3.89 23.59
C ILE A 417 -7.43 3.24 24.02
N VAL A 418 -6.32 3.79 23.53
CA VAL A 418 -4.99 3.23 23.68
C VAL A 418 -4.05 4.26 24.30
N ASP A 419 -3.24 3.84 25.28
CA ASP A 419 -2.24 4.71 25.90
C ASP A 419 -1.01 4.93 24.98
N PRO A 420 -0.14 5.92 25.27
CA PRO A 420 1.09 6.18 24.51
C PRO A 420 2.09 5.02 24.40
N LEU A 421 1.92 3.97 25.21
CA LEU A 421 2.77 2.77 25.22
C LEU A 421 2.07 1.59 24.53
N GLY A 422 0.92 1.81 23.88
CA GLY A 422 0.21 0.81 23.11
C GLY A 422 -0.74 -0.07 23.92
N ARG A 423 -0.98 0.23 25.21
CA ARG A 423 -1.95 -0.53 26.01
C ARG A 423 -3.37 -0.12 25.65
N VAL A 424 -4.18 -1.11 25.30
CA VAL A 424 -5.61 -0.91 25.13
C VAL A 424 -6.24 -0.74 26.52
N LEU A 425 -6.67 0.48 26.84
CA LEU A 425 -7.29 0.83 28.13
C LEU A 425 -8.75 0.37 28.18
N THR A 426 -9.46 0.50 27.07
CA THR A 426 -10.84 0.04 26.90
C THR A 426 -11.13 -0.19 25.42
N ARG A 427 -12.06 -1.10 25.12
CA ARG A 427 -12.46 -1.45 23.75
C ARG A 427 -13.95 -1.79 23.69
N LEU A 428 -14.56 -1.51 22.55
CA LEU A 428 -15.90 -1.98 22.19
C LEU A 428 -15.78 -2.96 21.01
N PRO A 429 -16.32 -4.18 21.11
CA PRO A 429 -16.23 -5.18 20.04
C PRO A 429 -16.98 -4.76 18.77
N LEU A 430 -16.66 -5.46 17.68
CA LEU A 430 -17.36 -5.35 16.39
C LEU A 430 -18.87 -5.54 16.54
N GLY A 431 -19.66 -4.72 15.84
CA GLY A 431 -21.10 -4.89 15.71
C GLY A 431 -21.93 -4.54 16.95
N GLN A 432 -21.33 -3.87 17.95
CA GLN A 432 -22.03 -3.39 19.14
C GLN A 432 -22.28 -1.88 19.06
N GLU A 433 -23.37 -1.40 19.66
CA GLU A 433 -23.62 0.03 19.82
C GLU A 433 -23.15 0.48 21.22
N GLY A 434 -22.51 1.64 21.32
CA GLY A 434 -22.20 2.24 22.62
C GLY A 434 -21.08 3.28 22.58
N VAL A 435 -20.65 3.69 23.78
CA VAL A 435 -19.51 4.58 23.99
C VAL A 435 -18.51 3.98 24.97
N ILE A 436 -17.23 4.11 24.64
CA ILE A 436 -16.13 3.81 25.56
C ILE A 436 -15.49 5.10 26.02
N VAL A 437 -15.20 5.20 27.31
CA VAL A 437 -14.57 6.37 27.94
C VAL A 437 -13.42 5.89 28.81
N ALA A 438 -12.24 6.48 28.65
CA ALA A 438 -11.08 6.19 29.49
C ALA A 438 -10.26 7.46 29.74
N ARG A 439 -9.70 7.54 30.95
CA ARG A 439 -8.67 8.53 31.27
C ARG A 439 -7.38 8.10 30.59
N VAL A 440 -6.77 9.00 29.82
CA VAL A 440 -5.53 8.73 29.11
C VAL A 440 -4.37 9.48 29.75
N PRO A 441 -3.18 8.90 29.78
CA PRO A 441 -2.01 9.62 30.22
C PRO A 441 -1.55 10.65 29.19
N ALA A 442 -0.72 11.59 29.64
CA ALA A 442 -0.04 12.53 28.77
C ALA A 442 0.87 11.82 27.76
N ALA A 443 1.10 12.48 26.63
CA ALA A 443 2.01 12.03 25.60
C ALA A 443 3.44 11.82 26.14
N VAL A 444 4.15 10.85 25.56
CA VAL A 444 5.56 10.58 25.85
C VAL A 444 6.42 10.87 24.62
N PRO A 445 7.63 11.42 24.78
CA PRO A 445 8.53 11.60 23.65
C PRO A 445 8.98 10.25 23.09
N THR A 446 9.14 10.16 21.77
CA THR A 446 9.67 8.99 21.08
C THR A 446 10.87 9.39 20.20
N PRO A 447 11.94 8.58 20.16
CA PRO A 447 13.00 8.74 19.18
C PRO A 447 12.49 8.70 17.73
N TYR A 448 11.40 7.97 17.47
CA TYR A 448 10.75 7.88 16.16
C TYR A 448 10.41 9.26 15.59
N LEU A 449 9.76 10.12 16.37
CA LEU A 449 9.42 11.48 15.94
C LEU A 449 10.66 12.39 15.78
N ARG A 450 11.78 12.08 16.45
CA ARG A 450 13.04 12.85 16.41
C ARG A 450 14.02 12.42 15.30
N GLY A 451 13.57 11.62 14.35
CA GLY A 451 14.39 11.14 13.23
C GLY A 451 14.47 9.62 13.11
N GLY A 452 14.00 8.88 14.11
CA GLY A 452 13.92 7.42 14.04
C GLY A 452 13.03 6.90 12.91
N TRP A 453 12.08 7.71 12.43
CA TRP A 453 11.31 7.41 11.21
C TRP A 453 12.16 7.22 9.95
N LEU A 454 13.41 7.70 9.94
CA LEU A 454 14.38 7.50 8.84
C LEU A 454 14.92 6.07 8.76
N VAL A 455 14.73 5.22 9.79
CA VAL A 455 15.23 3.84 9.79
C VAL A 455 14.73 3.05 8.58
N GLY A 456 13.43 3.12 8.27
CA GLY A 456 12.84 2.45 7.10
C GLY A 456 13.46 2.92 5.77
N PRO A 457 13.35 4.21 5.42
CA PRO A 457 13.99 4.75 4.21
C PRO A 457 15.51 4.51 4.16
N GLY A 458 16.19 4.60 5.29
CA GLY A 458 17.62 4.32 5.42
C GLY A 458 17.97 2.88 5.03
N MET A 459 17.19 1.89 5.47
CA MET A 459 17.36 0.49 5.06
C MET A 459 17.18 0.30 3.55
N LEU A 460 16.21 0.99 2.94
CA LEU A 460 16.04 0.97 1.49
C LEU A 460 17.25 1.58 0.77
N ILE A 461 17.79 2.70 1.25
CA ILE A 461 19.01 3.33 0.70
C ILE A 461 20.21 2.40 0.84
N VAL A 462 20.42 1.81 2.01
CA VAL A 462 21.53 0.86 2.24
C VAL A 462 21.42 -0.33 1.30
N LEU A 463 20.22 -0.89 1.13
CA LEU A 463 19.99 -1.97 0.17
C LEU A 463 20.35 -1.54 -1.27
N VAL A 464 19.92 -0.35 -1.69
CA VAL A 464 20.28 0.21 -3.01
C VAL A 464 21.79 0.29 -3.17
N LEU A 465 22.51 0.83 -2.18
CA LEU A 465 23.97 0.95 -2.21
C LEU A 465 24.67 -0.42 -2.29
N LEU A 466 24.17 -1.44 -1.59
CA LEU A 466 24.69 -2.81 -1.67
C LEU A 466 24.41 -3.47 -3.04
N ILE A 467 23.33 -3.09 -3.70
CA ILE A 467 22.97 -3.60 -5.02
C ILE A 467 23.76 -2.92 -6.14
N LEU A 468 24.14 -1.65 -5.99
CA LEU A 468 24.78 -0.85 -7.06
C LEU A 468 25.98 -1.55 -7.72
N PRO A 469 26.96 -2.14 -6.99
CA PRO A 469 28.07 -2.85 -7.62
C PRO A 469 27.62 -4.07 -8.44
N ALA A 470 26.64 -4.82 -7.92
CA ALA A 470 26.06 -5.97 -8.60
C ALA A 470 25.34 -5.56 -9.90
N ALA A 471 24.54 -4.50 -9.81
CA ALA A 471 23.83 -3.91 -10.94
C ALA A 471 24.79 -3.35 -11.98
N ALA A 472 25.85 -2.65 -11.58
CA ALA A 472 26.86 -2.09 -12.47
C ALA A 472 27.63 -3.17 -13.23
N GLY A 473 28.03 -4.25 -12.54
CA GLY A 473 28.67 -5.40 -13.18
C GLY A 473 27.77 -6.05 -14.24
N SER A 474 26.49 -6.27 -13.90
CA SER A 474 25.50 -6.78 -14.85
C SER A 474 25.28 -5.83 -16.03
N ALA A 475 25.11 -4.53 -15.78
CA ALA A 475 24.89 -3.53 -16.81
C ALA A 475 26.06 -3.43 -17.81
N ARG A 476 27.31 -3.51 -17.33
CA ARG A 476 28.51 -3.55 -18.20
C ARG A 476 28.49 -4.77 -19.11
N SER A 477 28.12 -5.95 -18.59
CA SER A 477 28.00 -7.16 -19.40
C SER A 477 26.89 -7.03 -20.45
N TRP A 478 25.76 -6.45 -20.08
CA TRP A 478 24.62 -6.25 -20.99
C TRP A 478 24.93 -5.24 -22.08
N TRP A 479 25.73 -4.20 -21.80
CA TRP A 479 26.12 -3.20 -22.79
C TRP A 479 26.88 -3.79 -23.99
N GLN A 480 27.58 -4.90 -23.80
CA GLN A 480 28.25 -5.60 -24.90
C GLN A 480 27.24 -6.27 -25.84
N GLU A 481 26.03 -6.59 -25.38
CA GLU A 481 24.98 -7.23 -26.15
C GLU A 481 24.30 -6.20 -27.09
N PRO A 482 24.34 -6.37 -28.44
CA PRO A 482 23.69 -5.43 -29.37
C PRO A 482 22.19 -5.21 -29.12
N PRO A 483 21.38 -6.23 -28.76
CA PRO A 483 19.97 -6.04 -28.41
C PRO A 483 19.76 -5.07 -27.24
N PHE A 484 20.63 -5.10 -26.23
CA PHE A 484 20.53 -4.21 -25.08
C PHE A 484 20.85 -2.76 -25.45
N ARG A 485 21.86 -2.51 -26.28
CA ARG A 485 22.16 -1.15 -26.77
C ARG A 485 21.00 -0.55 -27.55
N ARG A 486 20.34 -1.35 -28.40
CA ARG A 486 19.13 -0.93 -29.13
C ARG A 486 17.96 -0.69 -28.18
N LEU A 487 17.78 -1.54 -27.17
CA LEU A 487 16.81 -1.34 -26.10
C LEU A 487 17.03 0.01 -25.39
N VAL A 488 18.26 0.31 -24.96
CA VAL A 488 18.59 1.59 -24.31
C VAL A 488 18.32 2.78 -25.25
N ALA A 489 18.77 2.72 -26.50
CA ALA A 489 18.48 3.77 -27.48
C ALA A 489 16.98 3.97 -27.71
N SER A 490 16.22 2.87 -27.74
CA SER A 490 14.77 2.91 -27.87
C SER A 490 14.09 3.50 -26.63
N LEU A 491 14.65 3.37 -25.43
CA LEU A 491 14.09 3.98 -24.21
C LEU A 491 14.45 5.47 -24.08
N VAL A 492 15.69 5.85 -24.37
CA VAL A 492 16.22 7.19 -24.10
C VAL A 492 15.61 8.24 -25.03
N TRP A 493 15.68 8.05 -26.36
CA TRP A 493 15.29 9.12 -27.29
C TRP A 493 13.80 9.48 -27.24
N PRO A 494 12.87 8.52 -27.35
CA PRO A 494 11.46 8.85 -27.28
C PRO A 494 11.02 9.17 -25.83
N GLY A 495 11.74 8.66 -24.82
CA GLY A 495 11.56 9.06 -23.43
C GLY A 495 11.89 10.54 -23.17
N LEU A 496 12.98 11.05 -23.74
CA LEU A 496 13.32 12.48 -23.70
C LEU A 496 12.23 13.33 -24.37
N LEU A 497 11.68 12.89 -25.49
CA LEU A 497 10.57 13.60 -26.15
C LEU A 497 9.31 13.64 -25.28
N LEU A 498 9.00 12.58 -24.54
CA LEU A 498 7.91 12.61 -23.55
C LEU A 498 8.20 13.55 -22.38
N LEU A 499 9.45 13.63 -21.90
CA LEU A 499 9.81 14.57 -20.84
C LEU A 499 9.65 16.03 -21.28
N LEU A 500 9.77 16.31 -22.58
CA LEU A 500 9.52 17.64 -23.17
C LEU A 500 8.02 17.92 -23.40
N GLN A 501 7.15 16.91 -23.30
CA GLN A 501 5.72 17.03 -23.57
C GLN A 501 5.03 18.16 -22.77
N PRO A 502 5.26 18.33 -21.45
CA PRO A 502 4.61 19.38 -20.68
C PRO A 502 4.98 20.78 -21.19
N SER A 503 6.25 20.98 -21.55
CA SER A 503 6.75 22.26 -22.08
C SER A 503 6.14 22.59 -23.43
N VAL A 504 6.01 21.60 -24.32
CA VAL A 504 5.38 21.79 -25.64
C VAL A 504 3.87 22.01 -25.51
N GLY A 505 3.20 21.26 -24.64
CA GLY A 505 1.76 21.36 -24.40
C GLY A 505 1.34 22.70 -23.78
N GLY A 506 2.19 23.30 -22.93
CA GLY A 506 1.94 24.64 -22.37
C GLY A 506 2.07 25.76 -23.40
N LEU A 507 2.96 25.62 -24.39
CA LEU A 507 3.18 26.61 -25.44
C LEU A 507 2.17 26.50 -26.59
N MET A 508 1.77 25.28 -26.94
CA MET A 508 0.86 24.99 -28.05
C MET A 508 -0.15 23.90 -27.65
N PRO A 509 -1.26 24.25 -26.96
CA PRO A 509 -2.17 23.26 -26.37
C PRO A 509 -2.84 22.33 -27.39
N THR A 510 -3.23 22.86 -28.55
CA THR A 510 -3.88 22.10 -29.62
C THR A 510 -2.88 21.34 -30.49
N ALA A 511 -1.67 21.86 -30.70
CA ALA A 511 -0.65 21.19 -31.52
C ALA A 511 0.16 20.17 -30.73
N GLY A 512 0.41 20.42 -29.43
CA GLY A 512 1.19 19.57 -28.54
C GLY A 512 0.56 18.18 -28.31
N SER A 513 -0.76 18.06 -28.43
CA SER A 513 -1.48 16.79 -28.35
C SER A 513 -1.25 15.86 -29.56
N TRP A 514 -0.64 16.37 -30.64
CA TRP A 514 -0.36 15.62 -31.87
C TRP A 514 1.15 15.52 -32.15
N ILE A 515 1.88 16.64 -31.99
CA ILE A 515 3.30 16.74 -32.33
C ILE A 515 4.13 15.75 -31.53
N VAL A 516 3.91 15.65 -30.21
CA VAL A 516 4.72 14.81 -29.34
C VAL A 516 4.51 13.32 -29.64
N PRO A 517 3.27 12.79 -29.73
CA PRO A 517 3.04 11.41 -30.17
C PRO A 517 3.70 11.08 -31.52
N VAL A 518 3.57 11.97 -32.52
CA VAL A 518 4.16 11.75 -33.85
C VAL A 518 5.70 11.70 -33.76
N ALA A 519 6.31 12.62 -33.01
CA ALA A 519 7.75 12.65 -32.81
C ALA A 519 8.25 11.38 -32.09
N VAL A 520 7.55 10.93 -31.05
CA VAL A 520 7.84 9.67 -30.33
C VAL A 520 7.76 8.48 -31.27
N LEU A 521 6.72 8.38 -32.09
CA LEU A 521 6.55 7.30 -33.06
C LEU A 521 7.66 7.29 -34.11
N PHE A 522 8.07 8.47 -34.60
CA PHE A 522 9.15 8.58 -35.59
C PHE A 522 10.52 8.24 -34.99
N ALA A 523 10.81 8.70 -33.76
CA ALA A 523 12.02 8.33 -33.04
C ALA A 523 12.07 6.81 -32.76
N ALA A 524 10.94 6.22 -32.39
CA ALA A 524 10.81 4.77 -32.26
C ALA A 524 11.06 4.05 -33.59
N ARG A 525 10.51 4.54 -34.71
CA ARG A 525 10.75 3.98 -36.05
C ARG A 525 12.24 4.00 -36.41
N ILE A 526 12.94 5.11 -36.17
CA ILE A 526 14.37 5.24 -36.46
C ILE A 526 15.16 4.21 -35.63
N THR A 527 14.92 4.16 -34.32
CA THR A 527 15.61 3.23 -33.42
C THR A 527 15.30 1.76 -33.74
N ALA A 528 14.11 1.47 -34.26
CA ALA A 528 13.69 0.14 -34.70
C ALA A 528 14.17 -0.27 -36.10
N GLY A 529 14.77 0.64 -36.88
CA GLY A 529 15.16 0.37 -38.27
C GLY A 529 13.98 0.28 -39.25
N GLY A 530 12.83 0.89 -38.93
CA GLY A 530 11.64 0.94 -39.78
C GLY A 530 10.38 0.33 -39.14
N TRP A 531 9.24 0.44 -39.84
CA TRP A 531 7.92 0.03 -39.34
C TRP A 531 7.79 -1.47 -39.06
N LYS A 532 8.50 -2.31 -39.82
CA LYS A 532 8.56 -3.75 -39.56
C LYS A 532 9.19 -4.05 -38.18
N GLY A 533 10.17 -3.25 -37.76
CA GLY A 533 10.83 -3.36 -36.45
C GLY A 533 9.95 -2.92 -35.27
N LEU A 534 8.84 -2.22 -35.52
CA LEU A 534 7.84 -1.86 -34.49
C LEU A 534 6.73 -2.90 -34.36
N ALA A 535 6.80 -4.01 -35.10
CA ALA A 535 5.74 -5.02 -35.13
C ALA A 535 4.38 -4.47 -35.62
N PHE A 536 4.41 -3.48 -36.53
CA PHE A 536 3.21 -2.88 -37.14
C PHE A 536 2.67 -3.68 -38.34
N TRP A 537 3.43 -4.65 -38.86
CA TRP A 537 3.04 -5.44 -40.03
C TRP A 537 2.96 -6.97 -39.80
N PRO A 538 2.04 -7.49 -38.95
CA PRO A 538 1.78 -8.93 -38.90
C PRO A 538 0.32 -9.29 -39.23
N ARG A 539 0.09 -10.56 -39.61
CA ARG A 539 -1.13 -11.06 -40.27
C ARG A 539 -2.41 -11.13 -39.39
N ARG A 540 -2.36 -10.77 -38.10
CA ARG A 540 -3.45 -11.03 -37.11
C ARG A 540 -4.03 -9.78 -36.46
N THR A 541 -3.94 -8.62 -37.11
CA THR A 541 -4.45 -7.33 -36.57
C THR A 541 -5.89 -7.36 -36.06
N PRO A 542 -6.86 -7.97 -36.77
CA PRO A 542 -8.23 -8.07 -36.27
C PRO A 542 -8.33 -8.86 -34.96
N VAL A 543 -7.52 -9.91 -34.79
CA VAL A 543 -7.53 -10.76 -33.59
C VAL A 543 -7.00 -9.98 -32.39
N SER A 544 -5.87 -9.27 -32.54
CA SER A 544 -5.32 -8.43 -31.46
C SER A 544 -6.28 -7.34 -31.04
N ALA A 545 -6.96 -6.70 -32.01
CA ALA A 545 -7.95 -5.65 -31.74
C ALA A 545 -9.14 -6.20 -30.97
N LEU A 546 -9.70 -7.35 -31.39
CA LEU A 546 -10.82 -7.98 -30.70
C LEU A 546 -10.46 -8.41 -29.28
N LEU A 547 -9.31 -9.07 -29.08
CA LEU A 547 -8.84 -9.45 -27.75
C LEU A 547 -8.59 -8.23 -26.86
N GLY A 548 -7.94 -7.19 -27.39
CA GLY A 548 -7.69 -5.95 -26.67
C GLY A 548 -8.97 -5.23 -26.28
N LEU A 549 -9.94 -5.11 -27.19
CA LEU A 549 -11.25 -4.51 -26.92
C LEU A 549 -12.02 -5.33 -25.88
N GLY A 550 -11.97 -6.66 -25.95
CA GLY A 550 -12.57 -7.54 -24.95
C GLY A 550 -12.00 -7.30 -23.55
N VAL A 551 -10.68 -7.15 -23.43
CA VAL A 551 -10.00 -6.83 -22.17
C VAL A 551 -10.41 -5.45 -21.65
N VAL A 552 -10.38 -4.43 -22.51
CA VAL A 552 -10.77 -3.05 -22.14
C VAL A 552 -12.24 -2.98 -21.75
N GLY A 553 -13.12 -3.68 -22.48
CA GLY A 553 -14.53 -3.80 -22.16
C GLY A 553 -14.77 -4.52 -20.83
N ALA A 554 -14.04 -5.61 -20.56
CA ALA A 554 -14.13 -6.33 -19.29
C ALA A 554 -13.64 -5.46 -18.11
N LEU A 555 -12.50 -4.78 -18.24
CA LEU A 555 -12.01 -3.85 -17.21
C LEU A 555 -12.98 -2.70 -16.99
N GLY A 556 -13.53 -2.14 -18.08
CA GLY A 556 -14.57 -1.11 -18.03
C GLY A 556 -15.82 -1.60 -17.32
N ALA A 557 -16.29 -2.81 -17.61
CA ALA A 557 -17.44 -3.43 -16.96
C ALA A 557 -17.20 -3.70 -15.46
N VAL A 558 -15.99 -4.17 -15.09
CA VAL A 558 -15.61 -4.36 -13.68
C VAL A 558 -15.61 -3.03 -12.94
N MET A 559 -14.98 -1.99 -13.51
CA MET A 559 -15.01 -0.65 -12.91
C MET A 559 -16.45 -0.16 -12.81
N LEU A 560 -17.23 -0.20 -13.90
CA LEU A 560 -18.61 0.26 -13.92
C LEU A 560 -19.51 -0.45 -12.91
N SER A 561 -19.37 -1.76 -12.78
CA SER A 561 -20.12 -2.53 -11.78
C SER A 561 -19.74 -2.11 -10.37
N ALA A 562 -18.45 -1.84 -10.12
CA ALA A 562 -18.01 -1.33 -8.83
C ALA A 562 -18.60 0.07 -8.56
N TYR A 563 -18.51 0.99 -9.52
CA TYR A 563 -19.06 2.35 -9.40
C TYR A 563 -20.59 2.35 -9.22
N ALA A 564 -21.31 1.56 -10.01
CA ALA A 564 -22.76 1.44 -9.94
C ALA A 564 -23.23 0.88 -8.59
N HIS A 565 -22.48 -0.08 -8.01
CA HIS A 565 -22.76 -0.60 -6.67
C HIS A 565 -22.69 0.50 -5.58
N TYR A 566 -21.87 1.52 -5.81
CA TYR A 566 -21.73 2.69 -4.92
C TYR A 566 -22.54 3.92 -5.38
N GLY A 567 -23.44 3.77 -6.36
CA GLY A 567 -24.34 4.83 -6.80
C GLY A 567 -23.72 5.89 -7.72
N PHE A 568 -22.55 5.64 -8.31
CA PHE A 568 -21.92 6.54 -9.27
C PHE A 568 -22.32 6.20 -10.71
N PHE A 569 -22.70 7.22 -11.48
CA PHE A 569 -23.05 7.08 -12.90
C PHE A 569 -22.01 7.77 -13.78
N LEU A 570 -21.64 7.12 -14.88
CA LEU A 570 -20.79 7.71 -15.91
C LEU A 570 -21.50 8.91 -16.56
N GLN A 571 -20.87 10.08 -16.49
CA GLN A 571 -21.24 11.20 -17.36
C GLN A 571 -20.23 11.31 -18.50
N MET A 572 -20.73 11.39 -19.74
CA MET A 572 -19.86 11.58 -20.90
C MET A 572 -19.44 13.04 -21.01
N THR A 573 -18.23 13.35 -20.55
CA THR A 573 -17.59 14.63 -20.86
C THR A 573 -16.99 14.60 -22.28
N PRO A 574 -17.23 15.61 -23.13
CA PRO A 574 -16.60 15.71 -24.44
C PRO A 574 -15.08 15.76 -24.33
N LEU A 575 -14.38 15.12 -25.27
CA LEU A 575 -12.91 15.24 -25.37
C LEU A 575 -12.51 16.68 -25.71
N PRO A 576 -11.30 17.14 -25.29
CA PRO A 576 -10.76 18.41 -25.77
C PRO A 576 -10.75 18.47 -27.31
N GLY A 577 -11.35 19.50 -27.90
CA GLY A 577 -11.53 19.62 -29.36
C GLY A 577 -12.66 18.77 -29.95
N GLY A 578 -13.50 18.14 -29.12
CA GLY A 578 -14.60 17.28 -29.54
C GLY A 578 -14.15 15.86 -29.89
N TRP A 579 -15.12 15.00 -30.21
CA TRP A 579 -14.89 13.56 -30.45
C TRP A 579 -13.95 13.28 -31.62
N LEU A 580 -14.01 14.08 -32.68
CA LEU A 580 -13.17 13.88 -33.87
C LEU A 580 -11.71 14.23 -33.57
N VAL A 581 -11.44 15.47 -33.15
CA VAL A 581 -10.07 15.95 -32.90
C VAL A 581 -9.48 15.24 -31.67
N GLY A 582 -10.21 15.20 -30.56
CA GLY A 582 -9.75 14.53 -29.35
C GLY A 582 -9.57 13.01 -29.55
N GLY A 583 -10.48 12.36 -30.28
CA GLY A 583 -10.38 10.93 -30.56
C GLY A 583 -9.18 10.58 -31.44
N ALA A 584 -8.93 11.37 -32.49
CA ALA A 584 -7.77 11.16 -33.35
C ALA A 584 -6.44 11.48 -32.64
N ALA A 585 -6.39 12.48 -31.76
CA ALA A 585 -5.23 12.73 -30.90
C ALA A 585 -4.94 11.53 -29.97
N LEU A 586 -5.97 10.97 -29.33
CA LEU A 586 -5.83 9.77 -28.48
C LEU A 586 -5.37 8.55 -29.28
N LEU A 587 -5.88 8.36 -30.50
CA LEU A 587 -5.45 7.27 -31.37
C LEU A 587 -3.98 7.41 -31.78
N LEU A 588 -3.50 8.61 -32.11
CA LEU A 588 -2.09 8.85 -32.40
C LEU A 588 -1.20 8.65 -31.17
N GLY A 589 -1.64 9.12 -30.00
CA GLY A 589 -0.99 8.82 -28.73
C GLY A 589 -0.90 7.32 -28.48
N ALA A 590 -1.98 6.59 -28.76
CA ALA A 590 -2.03 5.14 -28.62
C ALA A 590 -1.09 4.42 -29.60
N LEU A 591 -1.04 4.86 -30.87
CA LEU A 591 -0.10 4.35 -31.87
C LEU A 591 1.35 4.62 -31.49
N ALA A 592 1.66 5.84 -31.05
CA ALA A 592 2.98 6.21 -30.57
C ALA A 592 3.42 5.31 -29.42
N TRP A 593 2.55 5.10 -28.44
CA TRP A 593 2.85 4.27 -27.29
C TRP A 593 2.95 2.77 -27.64
N GLU A 594 2.01 2.23 -28.41
CA GLU A 594 2.01 0.82 -28.83
C GLU A 594 3.19 0.51 -29.76
N GLY A 595 3.55 1.43 -30.65
CA GLY A 595 4.73 1.30 -31.50
C GLY A 595 6.03 1.44 -30.72
N TRP A 596 6.16 2.46 -29.90
CA TRP A 596 7.39 2.73 -29.16
C TRP A 596 7.64 1.72 -28.02
N LEU A 597 6.88 1.82 -26.93
CA LEU A 597 7.17 1.07 -25.71
C LEU A 597 6.84 -0.42 -25.87
N ARG A 598 5.92 -0.69 -26.77
CA ARG A 598 5.28 -1.98 -26.90
C ARG A 598 5.63 -2.68 -28.22
N GLY A 599 6.24 -1.96 -29.18
CA GLY A 599 6.86 -2.51 -30.38
C GLY A 599 8.38 -2.55 -30.26
N ALA A 600 9.06 -1.42 -30.43
CA ALA A 600 10.54 -1.34 -30.40
C ALA A 600 11.13 -1.88 -29.10
N VAL A 601 10.74 -1.30 -27.96
CA VAL A 601 11.25 -1.68 -26.63
C VAL A 601 10.97 -3.15 -26.35
N PHE A 602 9.75 -3.60 -26.63
CA PHE A 602 9.34 -4.99 -26.45
C PHE A 602 10.20 -5.96 -27.28
N THR A 603 10.39 -5.68 -28.56
CA THR A 603 11.16 -6.52 -29.49
C THR A 603 12.62 -6.62 -29.04
N PHE A 604 13.24 -5.49 -28.69
CA PHE A 604 14.64 -5.49 -28.24
C PHE A 604 14.82 -6.13 -26.86
N ALA A 605 13.88 -5.92 -25.94
CA ALA A 605 13.89 -6.59 -24.65
C ALA A 605 13.69 -8.12 -24.79
N GLN A 606 12.84 -8.55 -25.72
CA GLN A 606 12.63 -9.97 -26.02
C GLN A 606 13.88 -10.60 -26.61
N ALA A 607 14.55 -9.92 -27.54
CA ALA A 607 15.81 -10.37 -28.12
C ALA A 607 16.95 -10.39 -27.08
N TRP A 608 16.92 -9.52 -26.09
CA TRP A 608 17.93 -9.44 -25.04
C TRP A 608 17.80 -10.53 -23.98
N ARG A 609 16.64 -10.64 -23.31
CA ARG A 609 16.45 -11.55 -22.16
C ARG A 609 15.12 -12.32 -22.20
N GLY A 610 14.51 -12.38 -23.36
CA GLY A 610 13.30 -13.16 -23.59
C GLY A 610 12.00 -12.43 -23.24
N PRO A 611 10.87 -13.13 -23.43
CA PRO A 611 9.54 -12.52 -23.45
C PRO A 611 9.12 -11.91 -22.11
N TRP A 612 9.60 -12.44 -20.99
CA TRP A 612 9.26 -11.94 -19.66
C TRP A 612 9.85 -10.55 -19.37
N ILE A 613 11.08 -10.30 -19.81
CA ILE A 613 11.70 -8.97 -19.69
C ILE A 613 11.04 -7.98 -20.65
N ALA A 614 10.64 -8.43 -21.85
CA ALA A 614 9.85 -7.61 -22.77
C ALA A 614 8.51 -7.19 -22.16
N LEU A 615 7.80 -8.14 -21.56
CA LEU A 615 6.55 -7.89 -20.87
C LEU A 615 6.76 -6.85 -19.76
N LEU A 616 7.71 -7.09 -18.85
CA LEU A 616 8.03 -6.22 -17.72
C LEU A 616 8.36 -4.78 -18.18
N LEU A 617 9.28 -4.63 -19.13
CA LEU A 617 9.70 -3.30 -19.61
C LEU A 617 8.61 -2.58 -20.40
N SER A 618 7.67 -3.31 -21.00
CA SER A 618 6.51 -2.71 -21.66
C SER A 618 5.37 -2.35 -20.70
N THR A 619 5.40 -2.88 -19.47
CA THR A 619 4.39 -2.68 -18.43
C THR A 619 4.73 -1.62 -17.40
N LEU A 620 6.00 -1.47 -17.03
CA LEU A 620 6.42 -0.65 -15.89
C LEU A 620 6.52 0.87 -16.17
N PRO A 621 6.84 1.36 -17.38
CA PRO A 621 6.97 2.80 -17.62
C PRO A 621 5.76 3.68 -17.29
N PRO A 622 4.50 3.20 -17.38
CA PRO A 622 3.36 3.89 -16.78
C PRO A 622 3.52 4.25 -15.30
N LEU A 623 4.33 3.52 -14.51
CA LEU A 623 4.66 3.92 -13.13
C LEU A 623 5.30 5.30 -13.04
N VAL A 624 6.07 5.67 -14.07
CA VAL A 624 6.74 6.96 -14.14
C VAL A 624 5.83 8.01 -14.79
N VAL A 625 5.18 7.65 -15.90
CA VAL A 625 4.35 8.61 -16.67
C VAL A 625 3.06 8.97 -15.95
N SER A 626 2.49 8.03 -15.18
CA SER A 626 1.31 8.26 -14.34
C SER A 626 1.66 8.58 -12.89
N ALA A 627 2.93 8.86 -12.59
CA ALA A 627 3.36 9.26 -11.25
C ALA A 627 2.64 10.56 -10.85
N GLY A 628 1.88 10.51 -9.74
CA GLY A 628 1.05 11.63 -9.27
C GLY A 628 -0.40 11.62 -9.80
N GLY A 629 -0.73 10.70 -10.71
CA GLY A 629 -2.12 10.39 -11.07
C GLY A 629 -2.84 9.58 -9.98
N PRO A 630 -4.17 9.43 -10.10
CA PRO A 630 -4.95 8.54 -9.25
C PRO A 630 -4.44 7.08 -9.34
N PRO A 631 -4.51 6.29 -8.25
CA PRO A 631 -4.14 4.87 -8.28
C PRO A 631 -4.85 4.06 -9.38
N GLU A 632 -6.08 4.42 -9.72
CA GLU A 632 -6.90 3.78 -10.76
C GLU A 632 -6.23 3.86 -12.13
N VAL A 633 -5.69 5.04 -12.48
CA VAL A 633 -4.97 5.27 -13.76
C VAL A 633 -3.73 4.40 -13.86
N LEU A 634 -3.04 4.28 -12.74
CA LEU A 634 -1.82 3.51 -12.64
C LEU A 634 -2.09 2.01 -12.79
N ILE A 635 -3.08 1.49 -12.06
CA ILE A 635 -3.46 0.07 -12.11
C ILE A 635 -4.01 -0.31 -13.48
N TRP A 636 -4.87 0.53 -14.06
CA TRP A 636 -5.36 0.35 -15.42
C TRP A 636 -4.20 0.22 -16.42
N SER A 637 -3.23 1.14 -16.33
CA SER A 637 -2.09 1.15 -17.24
C SER A 637 -1.17 -0.07 -17.08
N LEU A 638 -0.97 -0.55 -15.84
CA LEU A 638 -0.21 -1.77 -15.54
C LEU A 638 -0.90 -3.02 -16.09
N LEU A 639 -2.21 -3.18 -15.83
CA LEU A 639 -2.99 -4.33 -16.28
C LEU A 639 -3.08 -4.38 -17.81
N VAL A 640 -3.44 -3.25 -18.43
CA VAL A 640 -3.44 -3.13 -19.90
C VAL A 640 -2.02 -3.30 -20.45
N GLY A 641 -1.00 -2.85 -19.73
CA GLY A 641 0.41 -3.24 -19.89
C GLY A 641 0.60 -4.72 -20.11
N ALA A 642 0.24 -5.48 -19.08
CA ALA A 642 0.61 -6.87 -18.99
C ALA A 642 -0.19 -7.67 -20.00
N VAL A 643 -1.49 -7.45 -20.04
CA VAL A 643 -2.38 -8.21 -20.93
C VAL A 643 -2.06 -7.92 -22.40
N PHE A 644 -1.86 -6.66 -22.78
CA PHE A 644 -1.52 -6.35 -24.18
C PHE A 644 -0.13 -6.86 -24.55
N GLY A 645 0.81 -6.86 -23.60
CA GLY A 645 2.11 -7.51 -23.78
C GLY A 645 1.97 -9.02 -24.04
N VAL A 646 1.08 -9.72 -23.31
CA VAL A 646 0.79 -11.15 -23.55
C VAL A 646 0.11 -11.36 -24.90
N ILE A 647 -0.92 -10.56 -25.24
CA ILE A 647 -1.56 -10.63 -26.56
C ILE A 647 -0.51 -10.48 -27.65
N ARG A 648 0.43 -9.54 -27.49
CA ARG A 648 1.53 -9.33 -28.44
C ARG A 648 2.50 -10.50 -28.50
N LEU A 649 2.81 -11.19 -27.39
CA LEU A 649 3.60 -12.43 -27.46
C LEU A 649 2.92 -13.49 -28.33
N LEU A 650 1.58 -13.53 -28.31
CA LEU A 650 0.78 -14.52 -29.03
C LEU A 650 0.53 -14.12 -30.50
N THR A 651 0.37 -12.84 -30.79
CA THR A 651 -0.03 -12.34 -32.13
C THR A 651 1.10 -11.67 -32.90
N GLY A 652 2.13 -11.18 -32.20
CA GLY A 652 3.21 -10.38 -32.75
C GLY A 652 2.78 -8.99 -33.23
N ASP A 653 1.60 -8.48 -32.85
CA ASP A 653 1.01 -7.28 -33.43
C ASP A 653 0.79 -6.15 -32.42
N ALA A 654 1.36 -4.98 -32.72
CA ALA A 654 1.16 -3.76 -31.95
C ALA A 654 0.05 -2.86 -32.51
N LEU A 655 -0.22 -2.92 -33.82
CA LEU A 655 -1.16 -2.02 -34.48
C LEU A 655 -2.60 -2.28 -34.03
N GLY A 656 -2.98 -3.57 -33.94
CA GLY A 656 -4.32 -3.96 -33.51
C GLY A 656 -4.66 -3.52 -32.08
N LEU A 657 -3.65 -3.24 -31.25
CA LEU A 657 -3.83 -2.81 -29.86
C LEU A 657 -3.97 -1.29 -29.68
N ALA A 658 -3.71 -0.50 -30.73
CA ALA A 658 -3.81 0.96 -30.66
C ALA A 658 -5.25 1.43 -30.44
N VAL A 659 -6.22 0.84 -31.15
CA VAL A 659 -7.65 1.16 -30.98
C VAL A 659 -8.14 0.76 -29.57
N PRO A 660 -7.95 -0.48 -29.09
CA PRO A 660 -8.26 -0.84 -27.71
C PRO A 660 -7.70 0.12 -26.68
N ARG A 661 -6.43 0.53 -26.83
CA ARG A 661 -5.80 1.49 -25.92
C ARG A 661 -6.49 2.83 -25.95
N ALA A 662 -6.76 3.39 -27.13
CA ALA A 662 -7.41 4.70 -27.25
C ALA A 662 -8.80 4.66 -26.60
N VAL A 663 -9.59 3.62 -26.88
CA VAL A 663 -10.90 3.39 -26.23
C VAL A 663 -10.74 3.28 -24.71
N GLY A 664 -9.74 2.53 -24.23
CA GLY A 664 -9.47 2.39 -22.81
C GLY A 664 -9.09 3.69 -22.12
N LEU A 665 -8.33 4.57 -22.79
CA LEU A 665 -8.00 5.91 -22.27
C LEU A 665 -9.23 6.82 -22.22
N ILE A 666 -10.15 6.72 -23.19
CA ILE A 666 -11.43 7.44 -23.16
C ILE A 666 -12.26 6.97 -21.96
N LEU A 667 -12.46 5.67 -21.82
CA LEU A 667 -13.23 5.08 -20.70
C LEU A 667 -12.63 5.46 -19.35
N LEU A 668 -11.31 5.30 -19.20
CA LEU A 668 -10.61 5.69 -17.98
C LEU A 668 -10.73 7.19 -17.71
N GLY A 669 -10.61 8.02 -18.74
CA GLY A 669 -10.83 9.46 -18.66
C GLY A 669 -12.23 9.78 -18.12
N MET A 670 -13.28 9.19 -18.69
CA MET A 670 -14.66 9.39 -18.20
C MET A 670 -14.85 8.98 -16.74
N LEU A 671 -14.21 7.88 -16.30
CA LEU A 671 -14.31 7.38 -14.93
C LEU A 671 -13.51 8.22 -13.92
N THR A 672 -12.44 8.89 -14.37
CA THR A 672 -11.53 9.68 -13.52
C THR A 672 -11.79 11.19 -13.57
N VAL A 673 -12.57 11.65 -14.56
CA VAL A 673 -13.02 13.05 -14.77
C VAL A 673 -14.37 13.32 -14.07
N LEU A 674 -14.86 12.41 -13.21
CA LEU A 674 -15.89 12.74 -12.19
C LEU A 674 -15.34 13.73 -11.11
N ARG A 675 -14.58 14.75 -11.54
CA ARG A 675 -13.94 15.80 -10.75
C ARG A 675 -14.68 17.12 -10.89
#